data_AF-A0A3A4W0P7-F1
#
_entry.id   AF-A0A3A4W0P7-F1
#
_cell.length_a   1.000
_cell.length_b   1.000
_cell.length_c   1.000
_cell.angle_alpha   90.00
_cell.angle_beta   90.00
_cell.angle_gamma   90.00
#
_symmetry.space_group_name_H-M   'P 1'
#
loop_
_entity.id
_entity.type
_entity.pdbx_description
1 polymer ?
#
loop_
_entity_poly.entity_id
_entity_poly.type
_entity_poly.pdbx_seq_one_letter_code
_entity_poly.pdbx_strand_id
1 'polypeptide(L)'
;ELFQNYDLSQIESYLPDVIEISRTDGILVNFSETHDNNRLAARSHAFARMRTAFCALGSPNGAFGFANGVEWYAAEKIDVHDAPSLNWGAEVNQVKEIRRLTTLLRCHPAFFDQAEIRMIQTGPGNQIVLLRRHGPSGKRLLIPVNLDDALGTTARWDLRESGIDQIAPGAFVDLLTGERIDIRRDGRQATCALEPGQVRCLSADPEDIRLVEKASGRFLRLPERIEHQKRRAKVLDILRHCPEAGDPDDFHVDRAAAELGKDPCRFFRSISPRGAEPRLITWQWPQDIERDVMVPPGHFLMVRSASPFYADLTDSGGTIAREASLGQSDGTFFAVFSPLPVPDAFRRVTLKISVFLEGENRRRESSIRYLPKAETVLVRTMYPRSCLNNSRLLFLATNGRGGMCRAPLSWGKLSSRYDALLAGNLNPEIPEDRWIMLARCRAWIIFQDYSQELCESCLELFSLDGSEGTWHFQVPTGQGEHVRLSIGLKMIPGKNEVRLIFYRCPSGGLDGRLGDEKPLRLIVRPDIESRNFHHVTKAFTGPEHHFPSAIEKHSNGFTFAPDPYHRLRVEMPQGRFVWEPEWLYMVFRSVESERGLDPNSDLFSPGYFDAQVKGGETVDLQAAIGESSFEPSFSAEKHRQGEACSPKDDHRTMKVSLSSALSSALTHYIVKRGDLKSIVAGYPWFLDWGRDALIVVRGMIADDRLEAARAVLKQFARFEDRGTLPNMIHGESAGNRDTSDAPLWLIVACRDLEGREGDSFLNEKCADRSIRKILLDIGNHYIAGTPNGIRMDAESGLIYSPMHFTWMDTNFPAGTPRQGYPIEIQALWYAALDYLGRIDSTGLWEKTASRVKASILELFCLKKEAYLSDCLHSRAGGAPEKAEPDDALRPNQLFAVTLGAVSEKKVCRQVVSACQELLVPGAIRTLADRPVRRPLPIHHQGKIVNDPHRPFQGRYEGDEDSSRKPAYHNGTAWTWVFPSFCEAWVLAYGAGAKETARSWLASCAPMLDEGCIGHVPEILDGNAPHAQRGCDAQAWGASEFLRVLKLLEKGCREKGM
;
A
#
# COMPACT_ATOMS: atom_id res chain seq x y z
N GLU A 1 -15.23 40.34 -26.56
CA GLU A 1 -16.67 40.17 -26.33
C GLU A 1 -17.48 40.23 -27.63
N LEU A 2 -17.07 39.50 -28.67
CA LEU A 2 -17.79 39.48 -29.96
C LEU A 2 -19.28 39.09 -29.81
N PHE A 3 -19.61 38.27 -28.80
CA PHE A 3 -20.97 37.84 -28.50
C PHE A 3 -21.95 38.97 -28.12
N GLN A 4 -21.45 40.11 -27.64
CA GLN A 4 -22.28 41.26 -27.24
C GLN A 4 -22.61 42.21 -28.41
N ASN A 5 -22.07 41.95 -29.60
CA ASN A 5 -22.30 42.77 -30.79
C ASN A 5 -23.41 42.14 -31.64
N TYR A 6 -24.62 42.68 -31.54
CA TYR A 6 -25.86 42.07 -32.02
C TYR A 6 -26.10 42.19 -33.52
N ASP A 7 -25.70 43.30 -34.14
CA ASP A 7 -25.89 43.56 -35.56
C ASP A 7 -24.57 43.77 -36.31
N LEU A 8 -24.65 43.82 -37.64
CA LEU A 8 -23.50 44.00 -38.53
C LEU A 8 -22.71 45.29 -38.20
N SER A 9 -23.39 46.40 -37.90
CA SER A 9 -22.72 47.69 -37.68
C SER A 9 -21.83 47.68 -36.43
N GLN A 10 -22.30 47.01 -35.37
CA GLN A 10 -21.55 46.82 -34.13
C GLN A 10 -20.32 45.93 -34.38
N ILE A 11 -20.48 44.86 -35.16
CA ILE A 11 -19.38 43.94 -35.49
C ILE A 11 -18.34 44.60 -36.40
N GLU A 12 -18.76 45.40 -37.38
CA GLU A 12 -17.87 46.13 -38.29
C GLU A 12 -16.98 47.13 -37.55
N SER A 13 -17.52 47.77 -36.52
CA SER A 13 -16.77 48.66 -35.63
C SER A 13 -15.83 47.88 -34.70
N TYR A 14 -16.28 46.74 -34.18
CA TYR A 14 -15.59 46.02 -33.11
C TYR A 14 -14.48 45.06 -33.58
N LEU A 15 -14.77 44.24 -34.59
CA LEU A 15 -13.93 43.09 -34.95
C LEU A 15 -12.55 43.46 -35.53
N PRO A 16 -12.39 44.50 -36.36
CA PRO A 16 -11.07 44.92 -36.87
C PRO A 16 -10.08 45.24 -35.76
N ASP A 17 -10.50 46.05 -34.78
CA ASP A 17 -9.66 46.47 -33.65
C ASP A 17 -9.22 45.26 -32.81
N VAL A 18 -10.12 44.32 -32.57
CA VAL A 18 -9.81 43.08 -31.83
C VAL A 18 -8.81 42.21 -32.60
N ILE A 19 -8.94 42.10 -33.93
CA ILE A 19 -7.99 41.36 -34.76
C ILE A 19 -6.61 42.04 -34.70
N GLU A 20 -6.57 43.37 -34.75
CA GLU A 20 -5.33 44.13 -34.64
C GLU A 20 -4.66 43.97 -33.28
N ILE A 21 -5.40 44.21 -32.18
CA ILE A 21 -4.90 44.01 -30.81
C ILE A 21 -4.43 42.57 -30.63
N SER A 22 -5.19 41.58 -31.10
CA SER A 22 -4.80 40.18 -30.97
C SER A 22 -3.49 39.84 -31.70
N ARG A 23 -3.16 40.63 -32.73
CA ARG A 23 -1.94 40.47 -33.53
C ARG A 23 -0.76 41.20 -32.92
N THR A 24 -0.95 42.38 -32.32
CA THR A 24 0.13 43.22 -31.79
C THR A 24 0.44 42.96 -30.32
N ASP A 25 -0.60 42.75 -29.50
CA ASP A 25 -0.49 42.80 -28.04
C ASP A 25 -0.58 41.40 -27.40
N GLY A 26 -1.01 40.39 -28.17
CA GLY A 26 -1.11 39.00 -27.73
C GLY A 26 -2.46 38.37 -28.07
N ILE A 27 -2.55 37.04 -28.08
CA ILE A 27 -3.76 36.33 -28.53
C ILE A 27 -4.95 36.65 -27.62
N LEU A 28 -6.01 37.24 -28.19
CA LEU A 28 -7.29 37.43 -27.51
C LEU A 28 -8.18 36.19 -27.63
N VAL A 29 -8.95 35.90 -26.58
CA VAL A 29 -9.90 34.76 -26.54
C VAL A 29 -11.32 35.27 -26.79
N ASN A 30 -11.99 34.70 -27.78
CA ASN A 30 -13.41 34.98 -28.01
C ASN A 30 -14.27 34.11 -27.11
N PHE A 31 -14.98 34.73 -26.18
CA PHE A 31 -16.05 34.07 -25.43
C PHE A 31 -17.38 34.15 -26.18
N SER A 32 -18.17 33.07 -26.19
CA SER A 32 -19.56 33.12 -26.67
C SER A 32 -20.53 33.68 -25.62
N GLU A 33 -20.18 33.64 -24.33
CA GLU A 33 -21.06 34.04 -23.24
C GLU A 33 -20.27 34.27 -21.94
N THR A 34 -20.76 35.14 -21.05
CA THR A 34 -20.20 35.41 -19.71
C THR A 34 -21.31 35.42 -18.65
N HIS A 35 -20.94 35.47 -17.36
CA HIS A 35 -21.90 35.45 -16.25
C HIS A 35 -22.66 36.77 -16.06
N ASP A 36 -22.14 37.88 -16.58
CA ASP A 36 -22.70 39.23 -16.38
C ASP A 36 -24.00 39.47 -17.16
N ASN A 37 -24.25 38.71 -18.23
CA ASN A 37 -25.37 38.88 -19.14
C ASN A 37 -26.43 37.77 -19.00
N ASN A 38 -27.63 38.02 -19.53
CA ASN A 38 -28.62 36.95 -19.70
C ASN A 38 -28.06 35.86 -20.61
N ARG A 39 -28.52 34.62 -20.41
CA ARG A 39 -28.03 33.52 -21.23
C ARG A 39 -28.42 33.70 -22.70
N LEU A 40 -27.56 33.28 -23.63
CA LEU A 40 -27.86 33.29 -25.07
C LEU A 40 -29.11 32.47 -25.38
N ALA A 41 -29.28 31.32 -24.71
CA ALA A 41 -30.43 30.44 -24.90
C ALA A 41 -31.74 31.03 -24.37
N ALA A 42 -31.69 32.05 -23.49
CA ALA A 42 -32.87 32.77 -23.03
C ALA A 42 -33.55 33.56 -24.17
N ARG A 43 -32.81 33.92 -25.23
CA ARG A 43 -33.38 34.50 -26.45
C ARG A 43 -33.99 33.42 -27.35
N SER A 44 -33.16 32.50 -27.83
CA SER A 44 -33.59 31.34 -28.61
C SER A 44 -32.46 30.33 -28.77
N HIS A 45 -32.78 29.06 -29.02
CA HIS A 45 -31.76 28.05 -29.33
C HIS A 45 -31.02 28.37 -30.64
N ALA A 46 -31.71 28.95 -31.62
CA ALA A 46 -31.12 29.37 -32.90
C ALA A 46 -30.08 30.48 -32.68
N PHE A 47 -30.41 31.49 -31.87
CA PHE A 47 -29.49 32.56 -31.50
C PHE A 47 -28.28 32.03 -30.73
N ALA A 48 -28.50 31.13 -29.76
CA ALA A 48 -27.42 30.52 -28.98
C ALA A 48 -26.45 29.72 -29.87
N ARG A 49 -26.96 28.90 -30.79
CA ARG A 49 -26.13 28.17 -31.77
C ARG A 49 -25.34 29.10 -32.67
N MET A 50 -26.03 30.09 -33.24
CA MET A 50 -25.43 31.08 -34.13
C MET A 50 -24.27 31.79 -33.45
N ARG A 51 -24.50 32.34 -32.25
CA ARG A 51 -23.49 33.10 -31.51
C ARG A 51 -22.30 32.23 -31.11
N THR A 52 -22.57 31.01 -30.65
CA THR A 52 -21.52 30.05 -30.30
C THR A 52 -20.64 29.74 -31.51
N ALA A 53 -21.25 29.44 -32.66
CA ALA A 53 -20.53 29.15 -33.90
C ALA A 53 -19.78 30.38 -34.45
N PHE A 54 -20.39 31.57 -34.43
CA PHE A 54 -19.76 32.79 -34.90
C PHE A 54 -18.56 33.20 -34.04
N CYS A 55 -18.71 33.19 -32.71
CA CYS A 55 -17.59 33.49 -31.80
C CYS A 55 -16.44 32.49 -31.93
N ALA A 56 -16.76 31.20 -32.12
CA ALA A 56 -15.78 30.15 -32.39
C ALA A 56 -15.04 30.38 -33.71
N LEU A 57 -15.76 30.50 -34.82
CA LEU A 57 -15.16 30.61 -36.16
C LEU A 57 -14.51 31.98 -36.43
N GLY A 58 -14.95 33.03 -35.72
CA GLY A 58 -14.34 34.36 -35.74
C GLY A 58 -13.16 34.52 -34.78
N SER A 59 -12.77 33.48 -34.03
CA SER A 59 -11.69 33.58 -33.04
C SER A 59 -10.30 33.78 -33.67
N PRO A 60 -9.47 34.69 -33.12
CA PRO A 60 -8.05 34.76 -33.46
C PRO A 60 -7.37 33.43 -33.10
N ASN A 61 -6.65 32.82 -34.05
CA ASN A 61 -5.91 31.56 -33.86
C ASN A 61 -6.71 30.43 -33.16
N GLY A 62 -8.03 30.35 -33.40
CA GLY A 62 -8.88 29.32 -32.81
C GLY A 62 -9.12 29.47 -31.30
N ALA A 63 -8.73 30.61 -30.71
CA ALA A 63 -8.85 30.89 -29.28
C ALA A 63 -10.30 31.20 -28.89
N PHE A 64 -11.04 30.14 -28.53
CA PHE A 64 -12.48 30.19 -28.23
C PHE A 64 -12.78 29.68 -26.82
N GLY A 65 -13.64 30.40 -26.10
CA GLY A 65 -14.17 30.03 -24.79
C GLY A 65 -15.71 30.11 -24.76
N PHE A 66 -16.32 29.35 -23.86
CA PHE A 66 -17.77 29.39 -23.61
C PHE A 66 -18.04 29.10 -22.14
N ALA A 67 -19.16 29.61 -21.62
CA ALA A 67 -19.58 29.39 -20.23
C ALA A 67 -20.34 28.06 -20.09
N ASN A 68 -20.24 27.42 -18.91
CA ASN A 68 -21.02 26.21 -18.61
C ASN A 68 -22.52 26.49 -18.73
N GLY A 69 -23.27 25.60 -19.36
CA GLY A 69 -24.68 25.72 -19.68
C GLY A 69 -25.00 26.04 -21.14
N VAL A 70 -24.05 26.58 -21.94
CA VAL A 70 -24.24 26.77 -23.40
C VAL A 70 -24.39 25.40 -24.05
N GLU A 71 -23.58 24.46 -23.59
CA GLU A 71 -23.57 23.09 -24.03
C GLU A 71 -24.91 22.38 -23.77
N TRP A 72 -25.78 22.89 -22.89
CA TRP A 72 -27.08 22.33 -22.52
C TRP A 72 -28.28 23.29 -22.74
N TYR A 73 -28.09 24.38 -23.49
CA TYR A 73 -29.10 25.44 -23.71
C TYR A 73 -29.75 26.00 -22.42
N ALA A 74 -28.98 26.19 -21.35
CA ALA A 74 -29.50 26.81 -20.12
C ALA A 74 -29.94 28.26 -20.39
N ALA A 75 -31.16 28.61 -19.98
CA ALA A 75 -31.71 29.96 -20.11
C ALA A 75 -31.51 30.80 -18.84
N GLU A 76 -31.26 30.14 -17.71
CA GLU A 76 -31.07 30.73 -16.39
C GLU A 76 -29.72 31.43 -16.29
N LYS A 77 -29.75 32.71 -15.88
CA LYS A 77 -28.53 33.51 -15.68
C LYS A 77 -27.63 32.85 -14.64
N ILE A 78 -26.32 32.89 -14.86
CA ILE A 78 -25.33 32.38 -13.90
C ILE A 78 -25.31 33.33 -12.70
N ASP A 79 -25.71 32.86 -11.53
CA ASP A 79 -25.45 33.54 -10.26
C ASP A 79 -24.09 33.08 -9.72
N VAL A 80 -23.10 33.97 -9.73
CA VAL A 80 -21.74 33.64 -9.25
C VAL A 80 -21.63 33.61 -7.72
N HIS A 81 -22.65 34.08 -7.00
CA HIS A 81 -22.64 34.18 -5.55
C HIS A 81 -23.33 33.00 -4.85
N ASP A 82 -24.27 32.31 -5.51
CA ASP A 82 -25.10 31.25 -4.89
C ASP A 82 -24.94 29.84 -5.49
N ALA A 83 -23.87 29.57 -6.24
CA ALA A 83 -23.55 28.25 -6.83
C ALA A 83 -24.77 27.50 -7.44
N PRO A 84 -25.57 28.15 -8.33
CA PRO A 84 -26.79 27.57 -8.86
C PRO A 84 -26.52 26.33 -9.72
N SER A 85 -27.54 25.48 -9.82
CA SER A 85 -27.50 24.20 -10.52
C SER A 85 -27.17 24.36 -12.01
N LEU A 86 -26.04 23.78 -12.42
CA LEU A 86 -25.72 23.54 -13.82
C LEU A 86 -26.64 22.43 -14.36
N ASN A 87 -27.24 22.64 -15.54
CA ASN A 87 -28.17 21.70 -16.20
C ASN A 87 -27.45 20.49 -16.82
N TRP A 88 -26.66 19.77 -16.01
CA TRP A 88 -25.88 18.63 -16.46
C TRP A 88 -26.78 17.51 -16.99
N GLY A 89 -26.48 17.01 -18.19
CA GLY A 89 -27.18 15.84 -18.75
C GLY A 89 -28.50 16.17 -19.46
N ALA A 90 -28.76 17.43 -19.80
CA ALA A 90 -29.93 17.80 -20.60
C ALA A 90 -29.96 17.10 -21.96
N GLU A 91 -31.13 16.59 -22.34
CA GLU A 91 -31.33 15.89 -23.61
C GLU A 91 -31.16 16.83 -24.82
N VAL A 92 -31.69 18.05 -24.73
CA VAL A 92 -31.54 19.10 -25.75
C VAL A 92 -30.30 19.92 -25.43
N ASN A 93 -29.27 19.84 -26.29
CA ASN A 93 -27.94 20.35 -25.97
C ASN A 93 -27.15 20.71 -27.25
N GLN A 94 -26.03 21.43 -27.10
CA GLN A 94 -25.12 21.83 -28.18
C GLN A 94 -23.83 21.01 -28.23
N VAL A 95 -23.77 19.88 -27.51
CA VAL A 95 -22.51 19.13 -27.34
C VAL A 95 -21.97 18.67 -28.69
N LYS A 96 -22.84 18.24 -29.62
CA LYS A 96 -22.45 17.78 -30.96
C LYS A 96 -21.88 18.93 -31.81
N GLU A 97 -22.54 20.08 -31.81
CA GLU A 97 -22.17 21.29 -32.56
C GLU A 97 -20.87 21.88 -32.01
N ILE A 98 -20.76 22.03 -30.69
CA ILE A 98 -19.54 22.52 -30.03
C ILE A 98 -18.38 21.54 -30.27
N ARG A 99 -18.62 20.22 -30.23
CA ARG A 99 -17.60 19.22 -30.60
C ARG A 99 -17.14 19.41 -32.05
N ARG A 100 -18.05 19.67 -32.98
CA ARG A 100 -17.69 19.90 -34.39
C ARG A 100 -16.89 21.19 -34.56
N LEU A 101 -17.32 22.29 -33.92
CA LEU A 101 -16.62 23.58 -33.92
C LEU A 101 -15.21 23.44 -33.35
N THR A 102 -15.09 22.87 -32.15
CA THR A 102 -13.79 22.69 -31.48
C THR A 102 -12.87 21.75 -32.27
N THR A 103 -13.40 20.76 -32.98
CA THR A 103 -12.62 19.92 -33.91
C THR A 103 -12.03 20.77 -35.04
N LEU A 104 -12.85 21.62 -35.67
CA LEU A 104 -12.41 22.52 -36.75
C LEU A 104 -11.31 23.47 -36.31
N LEU A 105 -11.51 24.16 -35.18
CA LEU A 105 -10.53 25.11 -34.64
C LEU A 105 -9.18 24.44 -34.34
N ARG A 106 -9.17 23.14 -34.02
CA ARG A 106 -7.96 22.38 -33.70
C ARG A 106 -7.27 21.76 -34.90
N CYS A 107 -7.99 21.40 -35.96
CA CYS A 107 -7.42 20.62 -37.06
C CYS A 107 -7.16 21.42 -38.34
N HIS A 108 -7.88 22.51 -38.57
CA HIS A 108 -7.83 23.22 -39.85
C HIS A 108 -6.83 24.40 -39.80
N PRO A 109 -5.84 24.49 -40.72
CA PRO A 109 -4.79 25.51 -40.67
C PRO A 109 -5.27 26.97 -40.65
N ALA A 110 -6.46 27.25 -41.20
CA ALA A 110 -7.09 28.58 -41.13
C ALA A 110 -7.39 29.07 -39.70
N PHE A 111 -7.23 28.24 -38.67
CA PHE A 111 -7.34 28.62 -37.27
C PHE A 111 -5.99 28.58 -36.52
N PHE A 112 -4.86 28.36 -37.20
CA PHE A 112 -3.54 28.34 -36.55
C PHE A 112 -2.89 29.73 -36.52
N ASP A 113 -1.69 29.83 -35.92
CA ASP A 113 -0.90 31.05 -35.97
C ASP A 113 -0.65 31.48 -37.42
N GLN A 114 -0.58 32.79 -37.67
CA GLN A 114 -0.43 33.35 -39.03
C GLN A 114 -1.65 33.14 -39.95
N ALA A 115 -2.82 32.83 -39.38
CA ALA A 115 -4.09 32.95 -40.07
C ALA A 115 -4.58 34.40 -40.02
N GLU A 116 -4.89 34.96 -41.18
CA GLU A 116 -5.52 36.26 -41.33
C GLU A 116 -7.04 36.10 -41.34
N ILE A 117 -7.74 37.03 -40.69
CA ILE A 117 -9.21 37.12 -40.68
C ILE A 117 -9.59 38.46 -41.32
N ARG A 118 -10.48 38.44 -42.32
CA ARG A 118 -11.02 39.65 -42.96
C ARG A 118 -12.52 39.55 -43.13
N MET A 119 -13.20 40.68 -43.02
CA MET A 119 -14.60 40.85 -43.40
C MET A 119 -14.66 41.19 -44.90
N ILE A 120 -15.41 40.42 -45.69
CA ILE A 120 -15.51 40.59 -47.16
C ILE A 120 -16.97 40.64 -47.65
N GLN A 121 -17.94 40.84 -46.75
CA GLN A 121 -19.34 40.94 -47.10
C GLN A 121 -19.64 42.14 -48.02
N THR A 122 -20.65 42.00 -48.87
CA THR A 122 -21.14 43.07 -49.75
C THR A 122 -22.67 43.10 -49.76
N GLY A 123 -23.25 44.27 -50.02
CA GLY A 123 -24.70 44.46 -50.13
C GLY A 123 -25.42 44.68 -48.78
N PRO A 124 -26.72 45.04 -48.82
CA PRO A 124 -27.50 45.34 -47.62
C PRO A 124 -27.97 44.07 -46.90
N GLY A 125 -28.11 44.14 -45.56
CA GLY A 125 -28.70 43.10 -44.72
C GLY A 125 -27.84 42.75 -43.49
N ASN A 126 -28.43 42.03 -42.52
CA ASN A 126 -27.78 41.68 -41.26
C ASN A 126 -26.99 40.36 -41.38
N GLN A 127 -26.00 40.34 -42.28
CA GLN A 127 -25.13 39.19 -42.53
C GLN A 127 -23.66 39.58 -42.57
N ILE A 128 -22.78 38.63 -42.24
CA ILE A 128 -21.34 38.81 -42.31
C ILE A 128 -20.69 37.65 -43.05
N VAL A 129 -19.59 37.93 -43.76
CA VAL A 129 -18.78 36.91 -44.45
C VAL A 129 -17.34 37.09 -44.02
N LEU A 130 -16.85 36.18 -43.18
CA LEU A 130 -15.44 36.17 -42.79
C LEU A 130 -14.62 35.32 -43.75
N LEU A 131 -13.56 35.90 -44.30
CA LEU A 131 -12.49 35.18 -44.97
C LEU A 131 -11.39 34.86 -43.96
N ARG A 132 -11.05 33.59 -43.85
CA ARG A 132 -9.84 33.15 -43.14
C ARG A 132 -8.81 32.64 -44.13
N ARG A 133 -7.55 33.09 -44.00
CA ARG A 133 -6.44 32.65 -44.86
C ARG A 133 -5.21 32.33 -44.02
N HIS A 134 -4.74 31.09 -44.09
CA HIS A 134 -3.47 30.71 -43.45
C HIS A 134 -2.31 30.87 -44.43
N GLY A 135 -1.43 31.83 -44.16
CA GLY A 135 -0.30 32.16 -45.03
C GLY A 135 0.57 30.94 -45.41
N PRO A 136 1.11 30.19 -44.42
CA PRO A 136 2.02 29.07 -44.68
C PRO A 136 1.41 27.92 -45.50
N SER A 137 0.14 27.58 -45.28
CA SER A 137 -0.50 26.44 -45.98
C SER A 137 -1.27 26.82 -47.24
N GLY A 138 -1.54 28.11 -47.45
CA GLY A 138 -2.43 28.60 -48.51
C GLY A 138 -3.93 28.30 -48.33
N LYS A 139 -4.33 27.50 -47.33
CA LYS A 139 -5.72 27.12 -47.02
C LYS A 139 -6.59 28.34 -46.69
N ARG A 140 -7.86 28.27 -47.11
CA ARG A 140 -8.84 29.35 -46.97
C ARG A 140 -10.20 28.81 -46.55
N LEU A 141 -10.91 29.58 -45.73
CA LEU A 141 -12.30 29.31 -45.36
C LEU A 141 -13.15 30.56 -45.54
N LEU A 142 -14.38 30.35 -45.98
CA LEU A 142 -15.42 31.38 -46.03
C LEU A 142 -16.47 31.06 -44.97
N ILE A 143 -16.75 32.01 -44.07
CA ILE A 143 -17.69 31.84 -42.98
C ILE A 143 -18.84 32.84 -43.15
N PRO A 144 -19.87 32.50 -43.95
CA PRO A 144 -21.07 33.31 -44.05
C PRO A 144 -21.98 33.04 -42.84
N VAL A 145 -22.51 34.11 -42.24
CA VAL A 145 -23.32 34.08 -41.02
C VAL A 145 -24.54 34.98 -41.19
N ASN A 146 -25.71 34.44 -40.87
CA ASN A 146 -26.92 35.23 -40.66
C ASN A 146 -27.02 35.63 -39.19
N LEU A 147 -26.99 36.93 -38.91
CA LEU A 147 -27.00 37.46 -37.53
C LEU A 147 -28.43 37.60 -36.97
N ASP A 148 -29.46 37.36 -37.80
CA ASP A 148 -30.88 37.38 -37.43
C ASP A 148 -31.41 35.95 -37.20
N ASP A 149 -32.00 35.70 -36.02
CA ASP A 149 -32.53 34.38 -35.63
C ASP A 149 -34.01 34.15 -36.00
N ALA A 150 -34.66 35.10 -36.66
CA ALA A 150 -36.05 35.02 -37.11
C ALA A 150 -36.21 35.05 -38.64
N LEU A 151 -35.34 35.77 -39.37
CA LEU A 151 -35.44 35.97 -40.82
C LEU A 151 -34.24 35.38 -41.58
N GLY A 152 -34.52 34.74 -42.71
CA GLY A 152 -33.48 34.27 -43.63
C GLY A 152 -32.84 35.43 -44.41
N THR A 153 -31.60 35.25 -44.86
CA THR A 153 -30.87 36.25 -45.66
C THR A 153 -30.02 35.59 -46.75
N THR A 154 -29.40 36.40 -47.61
CA THR A 154 -28.44 35.93 -48.61
C THR A 154 -27.10 36.62 -48.39
N ALA A 155 -26.09 35.86 -47.98
CA ALA A 155 -24.71 36.33 -47.87
C ALA A 155 -24.11 36.58 -49.26
N ARG A 156 -23.42 37.71 -49.43
CA ARG A 156 -22.78 38.09 -50.70
C ARG A 156 -21.35 38.59 -50.49
N TRP A 157 -20.42 38.25 -51.38
CA TRP A 157 -19.02 38.71 -51.33
C TRP A 157 -18.37 38.78 -52.73
N ASP A 158 -17.29 39.55 -52.90
CA ASP A 158 -16.51 39.59 -54.16
C ASP A 158 -15.57 38.37 -54.26
N LEU A 159 -15.60 37.69 -55.41
CA LEU A 159 -14.78 36.52 -55.69
C LEU A 159 -13.27 36.81 -55.64
N ARG A 160 -12.82 37.97 -56.11
CA ARG A 160 -11.40 38.36 -56.09
C ARG A 160 -10.88 38.53 -54.67
N GLU A 161 -11.71 39.07 -53.78
CA GLU A 161 -11.33 39.26 -52.37
C GLU A 161 -11.24 37.92 -51.62
N SER A 162 -12.09 36.96 -51.96
CA SER A 162 -11.94 35.57 -51.47
C SER A 162 -10.72 34.84 -52.06
N GLY A 163 -10.27 35.28 -53.24
CA GLY A 163 -9.23 34.68 -54.07
C GLY A 163 -9.55 33.25 -54.54
N ILE A 164 -10.83 32.87 -54.56
CA ILE A 164 -11.32 31.58 -55.09
C ILE A 164 -11.92 31.87 -56.47
N ASP A 165 -11.14 31.66 -57.53
CA ASP A 165 -11.48 32.14 -58.88
C ASP A 165 -12.40 31.21 -59.69
N GLN A 166 -12.58 29.95 -59.25
CA GLN A 166 -13.39 28.93 -59.93
C GLN A 166 -14.46 28.37 -58.98
N ILE A 167 -15.75 28.57 -59.32
CA ILE A 167 -16.90 27.94 -58.64
C ILE A 167 -17.48 26.89 -59.60
N ALA A 168 -17.22 25.62 -59.35
CA ALA A 168 -17.98 24.53 -59.97
C ALA A 168 -19.22 24.19 -59.11
N PRO A 169 -20.30 23.64 -59.68
CA PRO A 169 -21.42 23.11 -58.90
C PRO A 169 -20.92 22.06 -57.89
N GLY A 170 -21.33 22.16 -56.63
CA GLY A 170 -20.88 21.31 -55.53
C GLY A 170 -19.40 21.49 -55.13
N ALA A 171 -18.76 22.60 -55.53
CA ALA A 171 -17.35 22.88 -55.23
C ALA A 171 -17.09 23.23 -53.76
N PHE A 172 -18.10 23.70 -53.02
CA PHE A 172 -17.94 24.04 -51.62
C PHE A 172 -18.50 22.94 -50.72
N VAL A 173 -17.76 22.63 -49.66
CA VAL A 173 -18.23 21.75 -48.57
C VAL A 173 -18.38 22.59 -47.32
N ASP A 174 -19.53 22.52 -46.67
CA ASP A 174 -19.71 23.09 -45.34
C ASP A 174 -19.07 22.15 -44.31
N LEU A 175 -17.96 22.60 -43.72
CA LEU A 175 -17.23 21.83 -42.74
C LEU A 175 -17.99 21.63 -41.42
N LEU A 176 -19.06 22.40 -41.15
CA LEU A 176 -19.92 22.17 -39.98
C LEU A 176 -20.86 20.97 -40.17
N THR A 177 -21.47 20.82 -41.35
CA THR A 177 -22.51 19.80 -41.61
C THR A 177 -22.01 18.63 -42.45
N GLY A 178 -20.96 18.82 -43.25
CA GLY A 178 -20.50 17.89 -44.28
C GLY A 178 -21.25 18.00 -45.60
N GLU A 179 -22.22 18.91 -45.71
CA GLU A 179 -23.03 19.09 -46.92
C GLU A 179 -22.24 19.79 -48.03
N ARG A 180 -22.47 19.37 -49.28
CA ARG A 180 -21.97 20.09 -50.46
C ARG A 180 -22.93 21.23 -50.78
N ILE A 181 -22.39 22.45 -50.87
CA ILE A 181 -23.17 23.67 -51.02
C ILE A 181 -22.90 24.29 -52.39
N ASP A 182 -23.97 24.61 -53.09
CA ASP A 182 -23.91 25.34 -54.34
C ASP A 182 -23.88 26.85 -54.08
N ILE A 183 -22.76 27.48 -54.42
CA ILE A 183 -22.61 28.94 -54.37
C ILE A 183 -23.04 29.51 -55.71
N ARG A 184 -24.06 30.38 -55.70
CA ARG A 184 -24.56 31.02 -56.91
C ARG A 184 -23.65 32.18 -57.28
N ARG A 185 -23.12 32.15 -58.49
CA ARG A 185 -22.30 33.22 -59.05
C ARG A 185 -23.17 34.19 -59.84
N ASP A 186 -23.13 35.47 -59.46
CA ASP A 186 -23.71 36.58 -60.21
C ASP A 186 -22.59 37.54 -60.61
N GLY A 187 -22.05 37.35 -61.81
CA GLY A 187 -20.89 38.10 -62.31
C GLY A 187 -19.62 37.94 -61.46
N ARG A 188 -19.26 39.01 -60.73
CA ARG A 188 -18.13 39.08 -59.78
C ARG A 188 -18.51 38.75 -58.34
N GLN A 189 -19.80 38.64 -58.04
CA GLN A 189 -20.30 38.34 -56.70
C GLN A 189 -20.66 36.85 -56.56
N ALA A 190 -20.34 36.30 -55.41
CA ALA A 190 -20.84 35.00 -54.97
C ALA A 190 -21.95 35.22 -53.95
N THR A 191 -22.98 34.37 -54.00
CA THR A 191 -24.13 34.45 -53.10
C THR A 191 -24.46 33.09 -52.48
N CYS A 192 -24.80 33.11 -51.18
CA CYS A 192 -25.18 31.93 -50.40
C CYS A 192 -26.46 32.24 -49.61
N ALA A 193 -27.52 31.46 -49.83
CA ALA A 193 -28.73 31.56 -49.01
C ALA A 193 -28.46 31.02 -47.60
N LEU A 194 -28.95 31.72 -46.59
CA LEU A 194 -28.81 31.37 -45.18
C LEU A 194 -30.17 31.42 -44.47
N GLU A 195 -30.50 30.34 -43.78
CA GLU A 195 -31.66 30.28 -42.87
C GLU A 195 -31.48 31.21 -41.65
N PRO A 196 -32.55 31.51 -40.88
CA PRO A 196 -32.43 32.28 -39.64
C PRO A 196 -31.37 31.70 -38.69
N GLY A 197 -30.41 32.53 -38.29
CA GLY A 197 -29.29 32.18 -37.41
C GLY A 197 -28.29 31.20 -38.01
N GLN A 198 -28.34 30.91 -39.30
CA GLN A 198 -27.46 29.91 -39.91
C GLN A 198 -26.02 30.43 -40.03
N VAL A 199 -25.09 29.59 -39.57
CA VAL A 199 -23.64 29.76 -39.76
C VAL A 199 -23.14 28.62 -40.62
N ARG A 200 -22.30 28.91 -41.62
CA ARG A 200 -21.60 27.89 -42.42
C ARG A 200 -20.09 28.10 -42.35
N CYS A 201 -19.32 27.04 -42.55
CA CYS A 201 -17.87 27.08 -42.65
C CYS A 201 -17.44 26.45 -43.98
N LEU A 202 -17.40 27.23 -45.04
CA LEU A 202 -17.25 26.74 -46.41
C LEU A 202 -15.77 26.60 -46.78
N SER A 203 -15.39 25.43 -47.28
CA SER A 203 -14.11 25.22 -47.97
C SER A 203 -14.35 24.87 -49.44
N ALA A 204 -13.53 25.43 -50.32
CA ALA A 204 -13.46 25.05 -51.74
C ALA A 204 -12.52 23.85 -51.99
N ASP A 205 -11.81 23.38 -50.96
CA ASP A 205 -10.92 22.22 -51.05
C ASP A 205 -11.65 20.99 -50.47
N PRO A 206 -11.98 19.99 -51.32
CA PRO A 206 -12.68 18.79 -50.87
C PRO A 206 -11.84 17.91 -49.94
N GLU A 207 -10.53 18.12 -49.80
CA GLU A 207 -9.71 17.41 -48.82
C GLU A 207 -9.89 17.97 -47.39
N ASP A 208 -10.39 19.19 -47.24
CA ASP A 208 -10.56 19.80 -45.90
C ASP A 208 -11.62 19.06 -45.08
N ILE A 209 -12.69 18.55 -45.69
CA ILE A 209 -13.68 17.75 -44.95
C ILE A 209 -13.07 16.45 -44.42
N ARG A 210 -12.15 15.83 -45.16
CA ARG A 210 -11.43 14.63 -44.72
C ARG A 210 -10.52 14.92 -43.53
N LEU A 211 -9.93 16.12 -43.46
CA LEU A 211 -9.16 16.54 -42.27
C LEU A 211 -10.05 16.54 -41.02
N VAL A 212 -11.28 17.05 -41.16
CA VAL A 212 -12.24 17.15 -40.06
C VAL A 212 -12.82 15.79 -39.69
N GLU A 213 -13.17 14.95 -40.67
CA GLU A 213 -13.67 13.58 -40.46
C GLU A 213 -12.61 12.69 -39.80
N LYS A 214 -11.36 12.76 -40.28
CA LYS A 214 -10.22 12.05 -39.67
C LYS A 214 -9.96 12.48 -38.23
N ALA A 215 -10.19 13.76 -37.93
CA ALA A 215 -10.08 14.29 -36.56
C ALA A 215 -11.29 13.93 -35.68
N SER A 216 -12.49 13.78 -36.28
CA SER A 216 -13.74 13.47 -35.56
C SER A 216 -13.80 12.05 -35.01
N GLY A 217 -13.07 11.10 -35.62
CA GLY A 217 -13.00 9.68 -35.21
C GLY A 217 -11.86 9.32 -34.25
N ARG A 218 -11.14 10.32 -33.70
CA ARG A 218 -10.04 10.10 -32.73
C ARG A 218 -10.28 10.95 -31.50
N PHE A 219 -9.84 10.47 -30.34
CA PHE A 219 -9.78 11.30 -29.14
C PHE A 219 -8.98 12.58 -29.46
N LEU A 220 -9.58 13.75 -29.24
CA LEU A 220 -9.12 15.04 -29.75
C LEU A 220 -7.67 15.33 -29.34
N ARG A 221 -6.70 15.08 -30.23
CA ARG A 221 -5.29 15.41 -30.00
C ARG A 221 -5.09 16.92 -30.09
N LEU A 222 -4.32 17.49 -29.16
CA LEU A 222 -3.88 18.88 -29.30
C LEU A 222 -2.96 19.00 -30.54
N PRO A 223 -2.90 20.18 -31.18
CA PRO A 223 -1.92 20.44 -32.22
C PRO A 223 -0.50 20.07 -31.76
N GLU A 224 0.30 19.47 -32.65
CA GLU A 224 1.63 18.94 -32.33
C GLU A 224 2.56 20.01 -31.74
N ARG A 225 2.46 21.25 -32.24
CA ARG A 225 3.20 22.40 -31.70
C ARG A 225 2.84 22.69 -30.24
N ILE A 226 1.58 22.57 -29.87
CA ILE A 226 1.13 22.77 -28.48
C ILE A 226 1.63 21.63 -27.59
N GLU A 227 1.49 20.37 -28.02
CA GLU A 227 2.03 19.22 -27.28
C GLU A 227 3.54 19.33 -27.09
N HIS A 228 4.27 19.78 -28.12
CA HIS A 228 5.70 20.02 -28.01
C HIS A 228 6.02 21.13 -27.00
N GLN A 229 5.34 22.28 -27.06
CA GLN A 229 5.57 23.37 -26.10
C GLN A 229 5.23 22.98 -24.67
N LYS A 230 4.14 22.24 -24.45
CA LYS A 230 3.78 21.72 -23.12
C LYS A 230 4.86 20.77 -22.58
N ARG A 231 5.41 19.89 -23.43
CA ARG A 231 6.54 19.01 -23.06
C ARG A 231 7.81 19.80 -22.75
N ARG A 232 8.16 20.82 -23.54
CA ARG A 232 9.30 21.72 -23.26
C ARG A 232 9.15 22.40 -21.90
N ALA A 233 7.97 22.98 -21.63
CA ALA A 233 7.68 23.61 -20.35
C ALA A 233 7.81 22.61 -19.19
N LYS A 234 7.29 21.38 -19.35
CA LYS A 234 7.41 20.34 -18.33
C LYS A 234 8.86 19.87 -18.13
N VAL A 235 9.67 19.79 -19.18
CA VAL A 235 11.11 19.50 -19.06
C VAL A 235 11.81 20.58 -18.22
N LEU A 236 11.55 21.86 -18.47
CA LEU A 236 12.15 22.96 -17.70
C LEU A 236 11.71 22.93 -16.23
N ASP A 237 10.43 22.64 -15.96
CA ASP A 237 9.90 22.44 -14.61
C ASP A 237 10.60 21.26 -13.90
N ILE A 238 10.83 20.14 -14.59
CA ILE A 238 11.58 19.00 -14.05
C ILE A 238 13.03 19.38 -13.72
N LEU A 239 13.72 20.08 -14.63
CA LEU A 239 15.13 20.48 -14.44
C LEU A 239 15.33 21.40 -13.24
N ARG A 240 14.35 22.25 -12.90
CA ARG A 240 14.37 23.06 -11.68
C ARG A 240 14.59 22.22 -10.41
N HIS A 241 14.09 20.99 -10.39
CA HIS A 241 14.21 20.05 -9.27
C HIS A 241 15.37 19.06 -9.45
N CYS A 242 16.13 19.18 -10.54
CA CYS A 242 17.32 18.40 -10.87
C CYS A 242 18.50 19.32 -11.20
N PRO A 243 19.00 20.14 -10.24
CA PRO A 243 20.08 21.11 -10.49
C PRO A 243 21.40 20.46 -10.92
N GLU A 244 21.56 19.18 -10.62
CA GLU A 244 22.71 18.36 -11.00
C GLU A 244 22.64 17.88 -12.48
N ALA A 245 21.57 18.18 -13.23
CA ALA A 245 21.41 17.80 -14.65
C ALA A 245 22.25 18.64 -15.63
N GLY A 246 23.01 19.63 -15.14
CA GLY A 246 23.91 20.48 -15.92
C GLY A 246 23.43 21.92 -16.07
N ASP A 247 24.23 22.73 -16.75
CA ASP A 247 23.90 24.12 -17.08
C ASP A 247 22.73 24.15 -18.09
N PRO A 248 21.65 24.94 -17.83
CA PRO A 248 20.57 25.12 -18.78
C PRO A 248 21.02 25.56 -20.19
N ASP A 249 22.14 26.29 -20.30
CA ASP A 249 22.64 26.82 -21.57
C ASP A 249 23.16 25.71 -22.52
N ASP A 250 23.64 24.60 -21.95
CA ASP A 250 24.10 23.43 -22.71
C ASP A 250 23.00 22.35 -22.86
N PHE A 251 21.82 22.57 -22.28
CA PHE A 251 20.74 21.59 -22.27
C PHE A 251 19.81 21.72 -23.48
N HIS A 252 19.82 20.73 -24.37
CA HIS A 252 18.93 20.69 -25.54
C HIS A 252 17.47 20.36 -25.16
N VAL A 253 16.70 21.38 -24.75
CA VAL A 253 15.31 21.27 -24.28
C VAL A 253 14.40 20.54 -25.28
N ASP A 254 14.54 20.80 -26.58
CA ASP A 254 13.69 20.17 -27.61
C ASP A 254 13.94 18.66 -27.72
N ARG A 255 15.20 18.24 -27.63
CA ARG A 255 15.56 16.81 -27.61
C ARG A 255 15.03 16.13 -26.35
N ALA A 256 15.14 16.79 -25.20
CA ALA A 256 14.60 16.30 -23.94
C ALA A 256 13.07 16.21 -23.95
N ALA A 257 12.37 17.17 -24.57
CA ALA A 257 10.92 17.14 -24.73
C ALA A 257 10.48 15.96 -25.61
N ALA A 258 11.24 15.65 -26.66
CA ALA A 258 11.00 14.49 -27.50
C ALA A 258 11.22 13.16 -26.75
N GLU A 259 12.31 13.04 -25.97
CA GLU A 259 12.58 11.86 -25.14
C GLU A 259 11.52 11.68 -24.04
N LEU A 260 11.14 12.75 -23.33
CA LEU A 260 10.07 12.72 -22.32
C LEU A 260 8.75 12.23 -22.93
N GLY A 261 8.39 12.69 -24.13
CA GLY A 261 7.18 12.24 -24.83
C GLY A 261 7.27 10.84 -25.44
N LYS A 262 8.46 10.25 -25.51
CA LYS A 262 8.68 8.90 -26.04
C LYS A 262 8.68 7.87 -24.92
N ASP A 263 9.47 8.10 -23.89
CA ASP A 263 9.63 7.22 -22.73
C ASP A 263 10.03 8.06 -21.51
N PRO A 264 9.05 8.53 -20.70
CA PRO A 264 9.31 9.31 -19.50
C PRO A 264 10.28 8.61 -18.54
N CYS A 265 10.14 7.31 -18.35
CA CYS A 265 11.01 6.54 -17.45
C CYS A 265 12.46 6.57 -17.92
N ARG A 266 12.71 6.41 -19.23
CA ARG A 266 14.06 6.53 -19.80
C ARG A 266 14.59 7.96 -19.69
N PHE A 267 13.76 8.97 -19.93
CA PHE A 267 14.16 10.37 -19.77
C PHE A 267 14.64 10.65 -18.34
N PHE A 268 13.88 10.25 -17.32
CA PHE A 268 14.26 10.43 -15.91
C PHE A 268 15.57 9.71 -15.55
N ARG A 269 15.82 8.54 -16.15
CA ARG A 269 17.12 7.85 -15.97
C ARG A 269 18.28 8.60 -16.62
N SER A 270 18.05 9.29 -17.74
CA SER A 270 19.10 10.01 -18.47
C SER A 270 19.55 11.31 -17.78
N ILE A 271 18.66 11.92 -16.99
CA ILE A 271 18.93 13.17 -16.26
C ILE A 271 19.31 12.93 -14.79
N SER A 272 19.38 11.67 -14.34
CA SER A 272 19.68 11.34 -12.95
C SER A 272 21.20 11.40 -12.71
N PRO A 273 21.70 12.26 -11.81
CA PRO A 273 23.14 12.50 -11.63
C PRO A 273 23.83 11.57 -10.62
N ARG A 274 23.09 11.02 -9.64
CA ARG A 274 23.62 10.16 -8.55
C ARG A 274 23.44 8.66 -8.79
N GLY A 275 23.66 8.24 -10.03
CA GLY A 275 23.55 6.84 -10.44
C GLY A 275 22.31 6.55 -11.29
N ALA A 276 22.05 5.27 -11.53
CA ALA A 276 21.08 4.83 -12.54
C ALA A 276 19.61 4.84 -12.06
N GLU A 277 19.33 5.32 -10.85
CA GLU A 277 17.99 5.31 -10.23
C GLU A 277 17.07 6.35 -10.87
N PRO A 278 15.88 5.95 -11.38
CA PRO A 278 14.87 6.90 -11.78
C PRO A 278 14.22 7.48 -10.52
N ARG A 279 14.40 8.77 -10.24
CA ARG A 279 13.67 9.52 -9.17
C ARG A 279 12.19 9.72 -9.51
N LEU A 280 11.50 8.68 -9.97
CA LEU A 280 10.16 8.71 -10.54
C LEU A 280 9.33 7.53 -10.02
N ILE A 281 8.20 7.83 -9.39
CA ILE A 281 7.21 6.86 -8.93
C ILE A 281 6.02 6.90 -9.87
N THR A 282 5.53 5.73 -10.29
CA THR A 282 4.37 5.63 -11.19
C THR A 282 3.11 5.27 -10.41
N TRP A 283 2.04 6.01 -10.68
CA TRP A 283 0.66 5.68 -10.36
C TRP A 283 -0.11 5.39 -11.65
N GLN A 284 -0.78 4.26 -11.75
CA GLN A 284 -1.38 3.75 -12.98
C GLN A 284 -2.91 3.62 -12.86
N TRP A 285 -3.64 4.26 -13.78
CA TRP A 285 -5.09 4.12 -13.91
C TRP A 285 -5.48 2.82 -14.64
N PRO A 286 -6.51 2.09 -14.16
CA PRO A 286 -7.21 2.21 -12.87
C PRO A 286 -6.59 1.38 -11.72
N GLN A 287 -5.49 0.67 -11.95
CA GLN A 287 -4.93 -0.35 -11.05
C GLN A 287 -4.54 0.18 -9.66
N ASP A 288 -4.13 1.45 -9.58
CA ASP A 288 -3.66 2.06 -8.34
C ASP A 288 -4.75 2.84 -7.58
N ILE A 289 -6.01 2.82 -8.03
CA ILE A 289 -7.14 3.50 -7.32
C ILE A 289 -7.24 3.01 -5.87
N GLU A 290 -7.09 1.70 -5.67
CA GLU A 290 -7.20 1.05 -4.36
C GLU A 290 -5.83 0.84 -3.71
N ARG A 291 -4.78 1.58 -4.12
CA ARG A 291 -3.42 1.45 -3.56
C ARG A 291 -2.96 2.76 -2.95
N ASP A 292 -2.40 2.70 -1.74
CA ASP A 292 -1.71 3.85 -1.14
C ASP A 292 -0.27 3.94 -1.67
N VAL A 293 -0.09 4.70 -2.76
CA VAL A 293 1.20 4.74 -3.46
C VAL A 293 2.21 5.60 -2.71
N MET A 294 3.35 5.02 -2.38
CA MET A 294 4.41 5.66 -1.60
C MET A 294 5.38 6.46 -2.48
N VAL A 295 5.58 7.73 -2.14
CA VAL A 295 6.52 8.63 -2.83
C VAL A 295 7.68 9.00 -1.87
N PRO A 296 8.90 8.48 -2.10
CA PRO A 296 10.06 8.81 -1.30
C PRO A 296 10.50 10.28 -1.44
N PRO A 297 11.32 10.80 -0.50
CA PRO A 297 11.90 12.13 -0.61
C PRO A 297 12.55 12.39 -1.98
N GLY A 298 12.25 13.57 -2.55
CA GLY A 298 12.83 14.01 -3.81
C GLY A 298 12.36 13.24 -5.05
N HIS A 299 11.40 12.33 -4.96
CA HIS A 299 10.86 11.64 -6.13
C HIS A 299 9.70 12.42 -6.76
N PHE A 300 9.63 12.36 -8.09
CA PHE A 300 8.49 12.82 -8.87
C PHE A 300 7.39 11.76 -8.86
N LEU A 301 6.13 12.19 -8.96
CA LEU A 301 4.98 11.31 -9.14
C LEU A 301 4.48 11.41 -10.58
N MET A 302 4.50 10.30 -11.30
CA MET A 302 3.92 10.17 -12.63
C MET A 302 2.59 9.44 -12.57
N VAL A 303 1.52 10.10 -13.00
CA VAL A 303 0.20 9.48 -13.18
C VAL A 303 0.08 9.05 -14.64
N ARG A 304 -0.41 7.84 -14.92
CA ARG A 304 -0.56 7.30 -16.28
C ARG A 304 -1.96 6.77 -16.56
N SER A 305 -2.41 6.88 -17.80
CA SER A 305 -3.68 6.35 -18.29
C SER A 305 -3.64 6.09 -19.79
N ALA A 306 -4.50 5.19 -20.28
CA ALA A 306 -4.72 5.00 -21.71
C ALA A 306 -5.52 6.14 -22.36
N SER A 307 -6.16 6.98 -21.55
CA SER A 307 -6.99 8.11 -22.01
C SER A 307 -6.57 9.40 -21.32
N PRO A 308 -6.81 10.58 -21.93
CA PRO A 308 -6.47 11.86 -21.32
C PRO A 308 -7.15 12.08 -19.98
N PHE A 309 -6.51 12.87 -19.12
CA PHE A 309 -7.03 13.14 -17.79
C PHE A 309 -6.54 14.47 -17.21
N TYR A 310 -7.23 14.93 -16.18
CA TYR A 310 -6.68 15.86 -15.18
C TYR A 310 -6.47 15.13 -13.87
N ALA A 311 -5.42 15.53 -13.17
CA ALA A 311 -5.08 15.00 -11.85
C ALA A 311 -4.78 16.15 -10.90
N ASP A 312 -5.36 16.08 -9.70
CA ASP A 312 -5.15 17.03 -8.61
C ASP A 312 -4.59 16.30 -7.40
N LEU A 313 -3.56 16.87 -6.79
CA LEU A 313 -3.08 16.48 -5.46
C LEU A 313 -3.70 17.43 -4.45
N THR A 314 -4.48 16.90 -3.51
CA THR A 314 -5.22 17.69 -2.50
C THR A 314 -4.92 17.22 -1.09
N ASP A 315 -4.83 18.16 -0.14
CA ASP A 315 -4.83 17.89 1.30
C ASP A 315 -5.96 18.65 2.01
N SER A 316 -5.93 18.70 3.35
CA SER A 316 -6.94 19.41 4.15
C SER A 316 -7.00 20.92 3.88
N GLY A 317 -5.95 21.52 3.32
CA GLY A 317 -5.87 22.94 2.97
C GLY A 317 -6.29 23.26 1.54
N GLY A 318 -6.60 22.25 0.71
CA GLY A 318 -7.07 22.43 -0.67
C GLY A 318 -6.18 21.72 -1.71
N THR A 319 -6.16 22.25 -2.93
CA THR A 319 -5.36 21.69 -4.03
C THR A 319 -3.91 22.19 -3.94
N ILE A 320 -2.98 21.25 -3.80
CA ILE A 320 -1.53 21.49 -3.72
C ILE A 320 -0.94 21.66 -5.13
N ALA A 321 -1.34 20.78 -6.05
CA ALA A 321 -0.86 20.77 -7.42
C ALA A 321 -1.92 20.20 -8.35
N ARG A 322 -1.96 20.69 -9.59
CA ARG A 322 -2.84 20.22 -10.66
C ARG A 322 -2.03 20.01 -11.92
N GLU A 323 -2.21 18.87 -12.55
CA GLU A 323 -1.57 18.54 -13.81
C GLU A 323 -2.57 18.06 -14.85
N ALA A 324 -2.32 18.47 -16.10
CA ALA A 324 -3.03 17.98 -17.27
C ALA A 324 -2.16 16.91 -17.95
N SER A 325 -2.78 15.82 -18.39
CA SER A 325 -2.03 14.76 -19.07
C SER A 325 -1.41 15.25 -20.39
N LEU A 326 -0.18 14.81 -20.66
CA LEU A 326 0.58 14.96 -21.89
C LEU A 326 0.48 13.67 -22.72
N GLY A 327 0.47 13.79 -24.04
CA GLY A 327 0.44 12.64 -24.94
C GLY A 327 1.81 11.94 -25.06
N GLN A 328 1.80 10.61 -25.04
CA GLN A 328 2.96 9.77 -25.33
C GLN A 328 2.89 9.22 -26.77
N SER A 329 4.06 8.89 -27.34
CA SER A 329 4.17 8.38 -28.71
C SER A 329 3.42 7.06 -28.97
N ASP A 330 3.16 6.25 -27.93
CA ASP A 330 2.41 4.99 -28.01
C ASP A 330 0.88 5.18 -27.92
N GLY A 331 0.41 6.43 -27.79
CA GLY A 331 -1.01 6.75 -27.65
C GLY A 331 -1.53 6.75 -26.21
N THR A 332 -0.69 6.46 -25.22
CA THR A 332 -1.02 6.63 -23.80
C THR A 332 -0.79 8.07 -23.34
N PHE A 333 -1.20 8.38 -22.12
CA PHE A 333 -1.12 9.71 -21.52
C PHE A 333 -0.48 9.65 -20.14
N PHE A 334 0.28 10.69 -19.80
CA PHE A 334 0.93 10.80 -18.50
C PHE A 334 0.95 12.24 -17.97
N ALA A 335 1.02 12.40 -16.66
CA ALA A 335 1.21 13.68 -15.98
C ALA A 335 2.32 13.52 -14.95
N VAL A 336 3.18 14.53 -14.77
CA VAL A 336 4.30 14.48 -13.83
C VAL A 336 4.17 15.62 -12.83
N PHE A 337 4.01 15.25 -11.56
CA PHE A 337 4.03 16.16 -10.42
C PHE A 337 5.46 16.28 -9.88
N SER A 338 5.88 17.53 -9.66
CA SER A 338 7.16 17.86 -9.03
C SER A 338 7.20 17.37 -7.58
N PRO A 339 8.40 17.05 -7.05
CA PRO A 339 8.54 16.60 -5.67
C PRO A 339 8.01 17.66 -4.69
N LEU A 340 7.21 17.23 -3.72
CA LEU A 340 6.79 18.10 -2.62
C LEU A 340 7.92 18.28 -1.59
N PRO A 341 7.86 19.33 -0.75
CA PRO A 341 8.77 19.44 0.40
C PRO A 341 8.77 18.17 1.24
N VAL A 342 9.95 17.72 1.64
CA VAL A 342 10.12 16.51 2.44
C VAL A 342 9.39 16.70 3.78
N PRO A 343 8.40 15.86 4.11
CA PRO A 343 7.64 16.03 5.33
C PRO A 343 8.42 15.48 6.54
N ASP A 344 8.15 16.00 7.74
CA ASP A 344 8.77 15.50 8.98
C ASP A 344 8.17 14.16 9.43
N ALA A 345 6.94 13.86 9.00
CA ALA A 345 6.21 12.61 9.24
C ALA A 345 5.52 12.15 7.95
N PHE A 346 4.94 10.95 7.94
CA PHE A 346 4.16 10.47 6.80
C PHE A 346 3.03 11.45 6.46
N ARG A 347 3.03 11.96 5.23
CA ARG A 347 2.01 12.90 4.75
C ARG A 347 1.11 12.19 3.73
N ARG A 348 -0.15 12.02 4.08
CA ARG A 348 -1.18 11.51 3.17
C ARG A 348 -1.75 12.66 2.33
N VAL A 349 -1.82 12.44 1.03
CA VAL A 349 -2.39 13.36 0.03
C VAL A 349 -3.40 12.58 -0.80
N THR A 350 -4.52 13.19 -1.15
CA THR A 350 -5.52 12.58 -2.02
C THR A 350 -5.22 12.96 -3.47
N LEU A 351 -5.07 11.97 -4.35
CA LEU A 351 -5.05 12.14 -5.79
C LEU A 351 -6.48 12.07 -6.32
N LYS A 352 -7.00 13.20 -6.82
CA LYS A 352 -8.28 13.25 -7.52
C LYS A 352 -8.02 13.23 -9.01
N ILE A 353 -8.49 12.20 -9.70
CA ILE A 353 -8.28 12.02 -11.13
C ILE A 353 -9.61 12.05 -11.89
N SER A 354 -9.65 12.79 -12.99
CA SER A 354 -10.76 12.84 -13.94
C SER A 354 -10.28 12.31 -15.29
N VAL A 355 -10.62 11.05 -15.60
CA VAL A 355 -10.25 10.40 -16.86
C VAL A 355 -11.38 10.57 -17.88
N PHE A 356 -11.01 11.05 -19.07
CA PHE A 356 -11.92 11.35 -20.15
C PHE A 356 -11.98 10.15 -21.11
N LEU A 357 -13.03 9.34 -21.01
CA LEU A 357 -13.26 8.19 -21.88
C LEU A 357 -14.16 8.59 -23.06
N GLU A 358 -14.27 7.72 -24.05
CA GLU A 358 -15.21 7.94 -25.14
C GLU A 358 -16.65 7.83 -24.62
N GLY A 359 -17.40 8.93 -24.68
CA GLY A 359 -18.80 8.99 -24.26
C GLY A 359 -19.05 9.21 -22.77
N GLU A 360 -18.05 9.07 -21.89
CA GLU A 360 -18.20 9.30 -20.44
C GLU A 360 -16.91 9.82 -19.77
N ASN A 361 -17.06 10.52 -18.65
CA ASN A 361 -15.94 10.96 -17.81
C ASN A 361 -15.99 10.24 -16.47
N ARG A 362 -14.90 9.59 -16.07
CA ARG A 362 -14.81 8.91 -14.77
C ARG A 362 -13.96 9.71 -13.80
N ARG A 363 -14.51 9.99 -12.62
CA ARG A 363 -13.80 10.64 -11.52
C ARG A 363 -13.56 9.65 -10.39
N ARG A 364 -12.34 9.62 -9.84
CA ARG A 364 -11.98 8.81 -8.68
C ARG A 364 -11.01 9.56 -7.78
N GLU A 365 -10.95 9.12 -6.54
CA GLU A 365 -9.96 9.54 -5.58
C GLU A 365 -9.08 8.34 -5.21
N SER A 366 -7.79 8.59 -4.96
CA SER A 366 -6.81 7.59 -4.56
C SER A 366 -5.90 8.18 -3.50
N SER A 367 -5.29 7.33 -2.67
CA SER A 367 -4.34 7.75 -1.64
C SER A 367 -2.91 7.78 -2.19
N ILE A 368 -2.17 8.86 -1.88
CA ILE A 368 -0.73 8.99 -2.09
C ILE A 368 -0.08 9.27 -0.75
N ARG A 369 1.01 8.56 -0.43
CA ARG A 369 1.75 8.73 0.83
C ARG A 369 3.16 9.25 0.54
N TYR A 370 3.41 10.51 0.88
CA TYR A 370 4.75 11.08 0.86
C TYR A 370 5.51 10.64 2.11
N LEU A 371 6.69 10.06 1.90
CA LEU A 371 7.51 9.49 2.96
C LEU A 371 8.50 10.54 3.52
N PRO A 372 8.73 10.54 4.85
CA PRO A 372 9.81 11.31 5.43
C PRO A 372 11.17 10.65 5.17
N LYS A 373 12.24 11.30 5.63
CA LYS A 373 13.56 10.65 5.74
C LYS A 373 13.50 9.54 6.78
N ALA A 374 14.17 8.43 6.55
CA ALA A 374 14.10 7.28 7.45
C ALA A 374 14.60 7.60 8.87
N GLU A 375 15.58 8.50 8.99
CA GLU A 375 16.19 8.89 10.26
C GLU A 375 15.24 9.68 11.18
N THR A 376 14.19 10.27 10.63
CA THR A 376 13.19 11.03 11.41
C THR A 376 12.03 10.14 11.88
N VAL A 377 11.96 8.90 11.39
CA VAL A 377 10.91 7.94 11.74
C VAL A 377 11.27 7.24 13.05
N LEU A 378 10.38 7.39 14.03
CA LEU A 378 10.52 6.80 15.37
C LEU A 378 9.24 6.06 15.75
N VAL A 379 9.37 5.03 16.58
CA VAL A 379 8.27 4.17 17.05
C VAL A 379 7.88 4.58 18.47
N ARG A 380 6.58 4.64 18.77
CA ARG A 380 6.09 5.08 20.09
C ARG A 380 6.31 4.03 21.16
N THR A 381 6.69 4.50 22.35
CA THR A 381 6.70 3.70 23.58
C THR A 381 5.64 4.17 24.57
N MET A 382 4.95 5.27 24.28
CA MET A 382 3.84 5.80 25.09
C MET A 382 2.60 6.05 24.23
N TYR A 383 1.47 5.59 24.74
CA TYR A 383 0.17 5.55 24.07
C TYR A 383 -0.86 6.27 24.94
N PRO A 384 -1.07 7.58 24.74
CA PRO A 384 -2.11 8.32 25.46
C PRO A 384 -3.49 7.77 25.10
N ARG A 385 -4.48 8.02 25.95
CA ARG A 385 -5.88 7.61 25.73
C ARG A 385 -6.41 7.95 24.34
N SER A 386 -6.03 9.10 23.76
CA SER A 386 -6.44 9.51 22.42
C SER A 386 -6.06 8.52 21.31
N CYS A 387 -5.04 7.69 21.53
CA CYS A 387 -4.66 6.64 20.58
C CYS A 387 -5.65 5.48 20.55
N LEU A 388 -6.40 5.24 21.64
CA LEU A 388 -7.38 4.15 21.74
C LEU A 388 -8.69 4.45 20.99
N ASN A 389 -8.93 5.72 20.63
CA ASN A 389 -10.08 6.10 19.82
C ASN A 389 -9.96 5.45 18.44
N ASN A 390 -10.85 4.51 18.13
CA ASN A 390 -10.93 3.77 16.86
C ASN A 390 -9.80 2.77 16.56
N SER A 391 -8.98 2.39 17.54
CA SER A 391 -7.91 1.40 17.35
C SER A 391 -7.94 0.30 18.42
N ARG A 392 -7.66 -0.94 18.01
CA ARG A 392 -7.54 -2.10 18.91
C ARG A 392 -6.07 -2.34 19.20
N LEU A 393 -5.52 -1.63 20.19
CA LEU A 393 -4.13 -1.80 20.58
C LEU A 393 -3.97 -2.96 21.58
N LEU A 394 -2.97 -3.79 21.34
CA LEU A 394 -2.65 -4.99 22.11
C LEU A 394 -1.19 -4.94 22.59
N PHE A 395 -1.00 -5.28 23.86
CA PHE A 395 0.30 -5.52 24.46
C PHE A 395 0.63 -7.02 24.45
N LEU A 396 1.85 -7.38 24.05
CA LEU A 396 2.38 -8.73 24.08
C LEU A 396 3.57 -8.82 25.04
N ALA A 397 3.56 -9.81 25.91
CA ALA A 397 4.73 -10.26 26.66
C ALA A 397 4.85 -11.78 26.55
N THR A 398 6.08 -12.29 26.60
CA THR A 398 6.37 -13.73 26.46
C THR A 398 7.38 -14.18 27.50
N ASN A 399 7.41 -15.48 27.80
CA ASN A 399 8.31 -16.04 28.80
C ASN A 399 9.49 -16.82 28.22
N GLY A 400 9.69 -16.84 26.90
CA GLY A 400 10.78 -17.60 26.27
C GLY A 400 10.66 -19.13 26.37
N ARG A 401 9.52 -19.66 26.82
CA ARG A 401 9.17 -21.09 26.70
C ARG A 401 7.91 -21.32 25.87
N GLY A 402 7.37 -20.30 25.20
CA GLY A 402 6.16 -20.40 24.38
C GLY A 402 4.88 -19.88 25.05
N GLY A 403 4.90 -19.56 26.34
CA GLY A 403 3.77 -18.89 27.02
C GLY A 403 3.69 -17.41 26.64
N MET A 404 2.49 -16.83 26.74
CA MET A 404 2.25 -15.42 26.42
C MET A 404 1.27 -14.73 27.37
N CYS A 405 1.42 -13.42 27.48
CA CYS A 405 0.38 -12.47 27.85
C CYS A 405 0.04 -11.65 26.60
N ARG A 406 -1.23 -11.65 26.19
CA ARG A 406 -1.75 -10.84 25.08
C ARG A 406 -2.95 -10.05 25.59
N ALA A 407 -2.70 -8.79 25.96
CA ALA A 407 -3.64 -7.96 26.72
C ALA A 407 -4.04 -6.70 25.93
N PRO A 408 -5.35 -6.40 25.79
CA PRO A 408 -5.79 -5.12 25.25
C PRO A 408 -5.33 -3.94 26.11
N LEU A 409 -4.93 -2.84 25.47
CA LEU A 409 -4.61 -1.60 26.19
C LEU A 409 -5.85 -1.00 26.85
N SER A 410 -7.04 -1.18 26.26
CA SER A 410 -8.31 -0.88 26.93
C SER A 410 -8.53 -1.87 28.07
N TRP A 411 -8.07 -1.49 29.26
CA TRP A 411 -8.12 -2.31 30.47
C TRP A 411 -9.50 -2.95 30.69
N GLY A 412 -9.49 -4.25 31.00
CA GLY A 412 -10.70 -5.02 31.27
C GLY A 412 -11.52 -5.43 30.03
N LYS A 413 -11.20 -4.97 28.81
CA LYS A 413 -11.89 -5.42 27.58
C LYS A 413 -11.27 -6.70 27.02
N LEU A 414 -12.08 -7.48 26.28
CA LEU A 414 -11.66 -8.62 25.48
C LEU A 414 -12.29 -8.47 24.09
N SER A 415 -11.47 -8.43 23.04
CA SER A 415 -11.87 -8.33 21.64
C SER A 415 -11.67 -9.63 20.86
N SER A 416 -10.80 -10.52 21.34
CA SER A 416 -10.50 -11.81 20.70
C SER A 416 -10.45 -12.96 21.71
N ARG A 417 -10.73 -14.20 21.28
CA ARG A 417 -10.61 -15.42 22.11
C ARG A 417 -9.19 -15.66 22.62
N TYR A 418 -8.21 -15.05 21.96
CA TYR A 418 -6.78 -15.15 22.28
C TYR A 418 -6.32 -14.08 23.29
N ASP A 419 -7.19 -13.15 23.69
CA ASP A 419 -6.86 -12.17 24.73
C ASP A 419 -6.78 -12.89 26.09
N ALA A 420 -5.61 -12.79 26.73
CA ALA A 420 -5.34 -13.39 28.03
C ALA A 420 -4.20 -12.67 28.74
N LEU A 421 -4.35 -12.42 30.05
CA LEU A 421 -3.22 -12.02 30.89
C LEU A 421 -2.24 -13.18 31.09
N LEU A 422 -2.70 -14.44 31.10
CA LEU A 422 -1.81 -15.60 31.16
C LEU A 422 -2.35 -16.77 30.33
N ALA A 423 -1.64 -17.04 29.22
CA ALA A 423 -1.76 -18.25 28.42
C ALA A 423 -0.44 -19.04 28.54
N GLY A 424 -0.48 -20.15 29.27
CA GLY A 424 0.70 -20.94 29.61
C GLY A 424 1.05 -21.98 28.55
N ASN A 425 2.34 -22.23 28.34
CA ASN A 425 2.82 -23.43 27.66
C ASN A 425 3.12 -24.51 28.71
N LEU A 426 2.32 -25.57 28.80
CA LEU A 426 2.38 -26.52 29.92
C LEU A 426 3.57 -27.47 29.82
N ASN A 427 4.01 -27.78 28.62
CA ASN A 427 5.22 -28.56 28.42
C ASN A 427 6.48 -27.74 28.79
N PRO A 428 7.33 -28.22 29.72
CA PRO A 428 8.50 -27.47 30.17
C PRO A 428 9.66 -27.46 29.16
N GLU A 429 9.69 -28.40 28.21
CA GLU A 429 10.81 -28.60 27.31
C GLU A 429 10.53 -28.19 25.87
N ILE A 430 9.28 -28.21 25.41
CA ILE A 430 8.93 -27.90 24.02
C ILE A 430 7.74 -26.93 23.93
N PRO A 431 7.72 -26.02 22.93
CA PRO A 431 6.53 -25.22 22.64
C PRO A 431 5.37 -26.08 22.15
N GLU A 432 4.21 -25.94 22.79
CA GLU A 432 2.92 -26.52 22.37
C GLU A 432 1.78 -25.49 22.49
N ASP A 433 0.58 -25.94 22.18
CA ASP A 433 -0.64 -25.15 22.28
C ASP A 433 -0.80 -24.52 23.66
N ARG A 434 -1.16 -23.23 23.67
CA ARG A 434 -1.24 -22.46 24.91
C ARG A 434 -2.57 -22.71 25.60
N TRP A 435 -2.52 -22.85 26.92
CA TRP A 435 -3.70 -23.01 27.75
C TRP A 435 -4.03 -21.70 28.47
N ILE A 436 -5.22 -21.15 28.21
CA ILE A 436 -5.66 -19.89 28.85
C ILE A 436 -6.26 -20.23 30.21
N MET A 437 -5.68 -19.65 31.26
CA MET A 437 -6.21 -19.77 32.62
C MET A 437 -6.56 -18.44 33.29
N LEU A 438 -5.92 -17.33 32.89
CA LEU A 438 -6.29 -15.99 33.36
C LEU A 438 -6.60 -15.10 32.15
N ALA A 439 -7.87 -14.78 31.95
CA ALA A 439 -8.32 -14.00 30.79
C ALA A 439 -8.10 -12.50 31.01
N ARG A 440 -8.63 -11.94 32.11
CA ARG A 440 -8.48 -10.52 32.47
C ARG A 440 -8.62 -10.31 33.97
N CYS A 441 -8.27 -9.09 34.41
CA CYS A 441 -8.63 -8.57 35.72
C CYS A 441 -9.50 -7.33 35.55
N ARG A 442 -10.60 -7.24 36.29
CA ARG A 442 -11.35 -6.00 36.51
C ARG A 442 -10.90 -5.39 37.84
N ALA A 443 -10.89 -4.08 37.95
CA ALA A 443 -10.38 -3.43 39.16
C ALA A 443 -11.15 -2.14 39.49
N TRP A 444 -11.30 -1.85 40.78
CA TRP A 444 -11.96 -0.66 41.29
C TRP A 444 -11.13 -0.03 42.40
N ILE A 445 -11.21 1.31 42.47
CA ILE A 445 -10.78 2.06 43.65
C ILE A 445 -12.03 2.44 44.43
N ILE A 446 -12.01 2.19 45.73
CA ILE A 446 -13.03 2.61 46.67
C ILE A 446 -12.38 3.53 47.70
N PHE A 447 -12.90 4.73 47.83
CA PHE A 447 -12.54 5.67 48.89
C PHE A 447 -13.82 6.23 49.52
N GLN A 448 -13.98 6.02 50.82
CA GLN A 448 -15.24 6.25 51.53
C GLN A 448 -16.38 5.46 50.84
N ASP A 449 -17.40 6.16 50.35
CA ASP A 449 -18.55 5.57 49.65
C ASP A 449 -18.47 5.72 48.12
N TYR A 450 -17.38 6.30 47.59
CA TYR A 450 -17.18 6.46 46.15
C TYR A 450 -16.42 5.26 45.58
N SER A 451 -17.06 4.55 44.63
CA SER A 451 -16.47 3.42 43.90
C SER A 451 -16.29 3.80 42.44
N GLN A 452 -15.07 3.64 41.93
CA GLN A 452 -14.74 3.93 40.54
C GLN A 452 -14.04 2.72 39.90
N GLU A 453 -14.61 2.20 38.83
CA GLU A 453 -13.98 1.19 37.99
C GLU A 453 -12.78 1.78 37.26
N LEU A 454 -11.68 1.03 37.22
CA LEU A 454 -10.56 1.32 36.34
C LEU A 454 -10.96 0.93 34.92
N CYS A 455 -11.23 1.92 34.09
CA CYS A 455 -11.60 1.71 32.70
C CYS A 455 -10.95 2.77 31.81
N GLU A 456 -11.25 2.72 30.51
CA GLU A 456 -10.68 3.60 29.50
C GLU A 456 -10.92 5.09 29.79
N SER A 457 -12.00 5.46 30.50
CA SER A 457 -12.25 6.86 30.87
C SER A 457 -11.26 7.41 31.91
N CYS A 458 -10.69 6.53 32.73
CA CYS A 458 -9.70 6.88 33.75
C CYS A 458 -8.26 6.72 33.25
N LEU A 459 -8.04 6.08 32.09
CA LEU A 459 -6.71 5.87 31.54
C LEU A 459 -6.13 7.21 31.05
N GLU A 460 -4.95 7.56 31.53
CA GLU A 460 -4.17 8.72 31.07
C GLU A 460 -3.30 8.30 29.87
N LEU A 461 -2.49 7.26 30.06
CA LEU A 461 -1.62 6.69 29.03
C LEU A 461 -1.20 5.25 29.38
N PHE A 462 -0.74 4.52 28.36
CA PHE A 462 -0.01 3.25 28.50
C PHE A 462 1.46 3.44 28.09
N SER A 463 2.40 2.86 28.82
CA SER A 463 3.83 2.86 28.49
C SER A 463 4.36 1.44 28.28
N LEU A 464 5.26 1.28 27.31
CA LEU A 464 5.92 0.04 26.94
C LEU A 464 7.43 0.17 27.16
N ASP A 465 8.00 -0.69 28.00
CA ASP A 465 9.45 -0.81 28.21
C ASP A 465 9.89 -2.26 27.98
N GLY A 466 10.44 -2.53 26.79
CA GLY A 466 10.85 -3.89 26.40
C GLY A 466 9.67 -4.86 26.36
N SER A 467 9.59 -5.73 27.38
CA SER A 467 8.52 -6.73 27.56
C SER A 467 7.62 -6.42 28.77
N GLU A 468 7.69 -5.21 29.30
CA GLU A 468 6.90 -4.73 30.44
C GLU A 468 5.94 -3.63 29.97
N GLY A 469 4.68 -3.75 30.38
CA GLY A 469 3.62 -2.81 30.01
C GLY A 469 3.05 -2.14 31.26
N THR A 470 2.89 -0.82 31.25
CA THR A 470 2.33 -0.08 32.39
C THR A 470 1.15 0.79 31.99
N TRP A 471 0.00 0.57 32.62
CA TRP A 471 -1.18 1.42 32.50
C TRP A 471 -1.14 2.51 33.57
N HIS A 472 -1.27 3.76 33.18
CA HIS A 472 -1.34 4.89 34.12
C HIS A 472 -2.75 5.48 34.12
N PHE A 473 -3.39 5.47 35.27
CA PHE A 473 -4.76 5.95 35.46
C PHE A 473 -4.79 7.22 36.31
N GLN A 474 -5.65 8.14 35.93
CA GLN A 474 -6.13 9.23 36.77
C GLN A 474 -7.57 8.90 37.20
N VAL A 475 -7.74 8.56 38.47
CA VAL A 475 -8.99 7.99 38.99
C VAL A 475 -9.63 8.97 39.97
N PRO A 476 -10.85 9.47 39.70
CA PRO A 476 -11.59 10.28 40.65
C PRO A 476 -11.84 9.54 41.97
N THR A 477 -11.76 10.25 43.09
CA THR A 477 -12.04 9.70 44.43
C THR A 477 -13.21 10.41 45.13
N GLY A 478 -13.90 11.31 44.42
CA GLY A 478 -14.96 12.17 44.97
C GLY A 478 -14.45 13.50 45.54
N GLN A 479 -15.35 14.41 45.89
CA GLN A 479 -15.04 15.73 46.49
C GLN A 479 -14.08 16.62 45.67
N GLY A 480 -13.97 16.40 44.36
CA GLY A 480 -12.99 17.08 43.49
C GLY A 480 -11.56 16.55 43.64
N GLU A 481 -11.34 15.50 44.45
CA GLU A 481 -10.06 14.81 44.59
C GLU A 481 -9.93 13.66 43.56
N HIS A 482 -8.69 13.32 43.21
CA HIS A 482 -8.34 12.15 42.41
C HIS A 482 -7.04 11.50 42.90
N VAL A 483 -6.78 10.29 42.44
CA VAL A 483 -5.49 9.59 42.60
C VAL A 483 -4.88 9.25 41.26
N ARG A 484 -3.56 9.08 41.25
CA ARG A 484 -2.86 8.44 40.14
C ARG A 484 -2.45 7.03 40.53
N LEU A 485 -2.89 6.06 39.74
CA LEU A 485 -2.59 4.65 39.95
C LEU A 485 -1.88 4.13 38.70
N SER A 486 -0.74 3.47 38.88
CA SER A 486 -0.06 2.74 37.80
C SER A 486 -0.24 1.24 38.01
N ILE A 487 -0.53 0.51 36.94
CA ILE A 487 -0.55 -0.95 36.93
C ILE A 487 0.55 -1.42 35.99
N GLY A 488 1.65 -1.93 36.52
CA GLY A 488 2.69 -2.58 35.74
C GLY A 488 2.37 -4.06 35.55
N LEU A 489 2.57 -4.60 34.35
CA LEU A 489 2.46 -6.03 34.06
C LEU A 489 3.77 -6.56 33.48
N LYS A 490 4.22 -7.69 34.02
CA LYS A 490 5.37 -8.43 33.53
C LYS A 490 5.08 -9.92 33.48
N MET A 491 5.52 -10.57 32.40
CA MET A 491 5.63 -12.02 32.34
C MET A 491 7.02 -12.46 32.80
N ILE A 492 7.11 -13.44 33.69
CA ILE A 492 8.38 -13.87 34.26
C ILE A 492 9.15 -14.75 33.27
N PRO A 493 10.40 -14.39 32.91
CA PRO A 493 11.20 -15.19 32.00
C PRO A 493 11.34 -16.64 32.47
N GLY A 494 11.09 -17.57 31.56
CA GLY A 494 11.18 -18.99 31.83
C GLY A 494 10.13 -19.52 32.78
N LYS A 495 9.05 -18.80 33.15
CA LYS A 495 7.96 -19.32 33.99
C LYS A 495 6.60 -18.99 33.36
N ASN A 496 5.59 -19.86 33.53
CA ASN A 496 4.20 -19.52 33.15
C ASN A 496 3.57 -18.66 34.25
N GLU A 497 4.14 -17.48 34.46
CA GLU A 497 3.81 -16.62 35.58
C GLU A 497 3.74 -15.17 35.11
N VAL A 498 2.71 -14.46 35.57
CA VAL A 498 2.58 -13.02 35.41
C VAL A 498 2.45 -12.34 36.75
N ARG A 499 3.03 -11.15 36.84
CA ARG A 499 2.94 -10.28 38.01
C ARG A 499 2.33 -8.94 37.59
N LEU A 500 1.30 -8.53 38.31
CA LEU A 500 0.70 -7.21 38.21
C LEU A 500 1.04 -6.40 39.46
N ILE A 501 1.59 -5.21 39.26
CA ILE A 501 2.03 -4.31 40.34
C ILE A 501 1.15 -3.08 40.31
N PHE A 502 0.31 -2.93 41.33
CA PHE A 502 -0.54 -1.76 41.52
C PHE A 502 0.20 -0.76 42.39
N TYR A 503 0.55 0.40 41.84
CA TYR A 503 1.29 1.45 42.52
C TYR A 503 0.47 2.73 42.59
N ARG A 504 0.18 3.21 43.80
CA ARG A 504 -0.44 4.52 43.98
C ARG A 504 0.65 5.59 44.01
N CYS A 505 0.72 6.41 42.96
CA CYS A 505 1.64 7.54 42.93
C CYS A 505 1.39 8.47 44.12
N PRO A 506 2.45 8.98 44.78
CA PRO A 506 2.31 10.00 45.79
C PRO A 506 1.57 11.25 45.27
N SER A 507 0.83 11.88 46.16
CA SER A 507 0.10 13.14 45.97
C SER A 507 1.06 14.28 45.62
N GLY A 508 2.27 14.24 46.16
CA GLY A 508 3.29 15.27 45.96
C GLY A 508 2.88 16.64 46.51
N GLY A 509 1.89 16.70 47.41
CA GLY A 509 1.35 17.96 47.95
C GLY A 509 0.57 18.82 46.94
N LEU A 510 0.15 18.26 45.80
CA LEU A 510 -0.62 18.97 44.78
C LEU A 510 -2.11 19.07 45.15
N ASP A 511 -2.68 20.28 45.02
CA ASP A 511 -4.11 20.51 45.22
C ASP A 511 -4.97 19.63 44.30
N GLY A 512 -6.03 19.04 44.85
CA GLY A 512 -6.94 18.13 44.14
C GLY A 512 -6.47 16.67 44.05
N ARG A 513 -5.33 16.31 44.64
CA ARG A 513 -4.93 14.90 44.82
C ARG A 513 -5.21 14.40 46.23
N LEU A 514 -5.71 13.17 46.34
CA LEU A 514 -5.95 12.53 47.63
C LEU A 514 -4.64 12.34 48.41
N GLY A 515 -4.56 12.94 49.60
CA GLY A 515 -3.36 12.91 50.45
C GLY A 515 -2.84 11.50 50.75
N ASP A 516 -1.52 11.37 50.85
CA ASP A 516 -0.81 10.08 50.85
C ASP A 516 -1.16 9.20 52.05
N GLU A 517 -1.46 9.78 53.21
CA GLU A 517 -1.83 9.04 54.42
C GLU A 517 -3.23 8.42 54.39
N LYS A 518 -4.13 8.92 53.52
CA LYS A 518 -5.50 8.41 53.41
C LYS A 518 -5.46 7.08 52.63
N PRO A 519 -5.71 5.90 53.23
CA PRO A 519 -5.66 4.65 52.49
C PRO A 519 -6.86 4.55 51.53
N LEU A 520 -6.64 4.01 50.33
CA LEU A 520 -7.72 3.63 49.41
C LEU A 520 -7.86 2.11 49.39
N ARG A 521 -9.08 1.64 49.23
CA ARG A 521 -9.38 0.22 49.07
C ARG A 521 -9.32 -0.13 47.58
N LEU A 522 -8.41 -1.02 47.22
CA LEU A 522 -8.26 -1.57 45.89
C LEU A 522 -9.00 -2.91 45.82
N ILE A 523 -9.95 -3.03 44.88
CA ILE A 523 -10.62 -4.27 44.56
C ILE A 523 -10.08 -4.79 43.23
N VAL A 524 -9.61 -6.03 43.18
CA VAL A 524 -9.15 -6.67 41.94
C VAL A 524 -9.88 -8.00 41.75
N ARG A 525 -10.61 -8.14 40.65
CA ARG A 525 -11.44 -9.30 40.35
C ARG A 525 -10.92 -10.02 39.10
N PRO A 526 -10.33 -11.22 39.23
CA PRO A 526 -9.87 -12.00 38.08
C PRO A 526 -11.03 -12.76 37.42
N ASP A 527 -11.02 -12.78 36.09
CA ASP A 527 -11.85 -13.67 35.28
C ASP A 527 -10.94 -14.77 34.71
N ILE A 528 -11.29 -16.03 35.00
CA ILE A 528 -10.52 -17.23 34.70
C ILE A 528 -11.27 -18.14 33.73
N GLU A 529 -10.49 -18.96 33.03
CA GLU A 529 -10.98 -20.01 32.13
C GLU A 529 -10.10 -21.27 32.29
N SER A 530 -10.46 -22.37 31.64
CA SER A 530 -9.54 -23.48 31.41
C SER A 530 -9.83 -24.03 30.03
N ARG A 531 -9.07 -23.57 29.03
CA ARG A 531 -9.25 -23.98 27.65
C ARG A 531 -7.99 -23.84 26.82
N ASN A 532 -7.93 -24.63 25.76
CA ASN A 532 -7.07 -24.36 24.63
C ASN A 532 -7.43 -22.99 24.03
N PHE A 533 -6.42 -22.17 23.77
CA PHE A 533 -6.51 -20.85 23.14
C PHE A 533 -7.29 -20.80 21.81
N HIS A 534 -7.42 -21.90 21.06
CA HIS A 534 -8.25 -21.96 19.84
C HIS A 534 -9.76 -22.13 20.12
N HIS A 535 -10.15 -22.54 21.33
CA HIS A 535 -11.56 -22.76 21.69
C HIS A 535 -12.14 -21.57 22.47
N VAL A 536 -13.44 -21.62 22.74
CA VAL A 536 -14.14 -20.69 23.64
C VAL A 536 -14.79 -21.49 24.77
N THR A 537 -14.88 -20.89 25.95
CA THR A 537 -15.64 -21.47 27.07
C THR A 537 -17.13 -21.26 26.85
N LYS A 538 -17.93 -22.33 27.01
CA LYS A 538 -19.39 -22.30 27.02
C LYS A 538 -19.87 -22.88 28.34
N ALA A 539 -20.41 -22.07 29.23
CA ALA A 539 -20.72 -22.44 30.61
C ALA A 539 -21.66 -23.66 30.68
N PHE A 540 -22.69 -23.69 29.84
CA PHE A 540 -23.70 -24.74 29.80
C PHE A 540 -23.16 -26.13 29.40
N THR A 541 -21.95 -26.22 28.87
CA THR A 541 -21.33 -27.51 28.47
C THR A 541 -20.74 -28.29 29.64
N GLY A 542 -20.84 -27.75 30.87
CA GLY A 542 -20.29 -28.36 32.08
C GLY A 542 -19.54 -27.37 33.00
N PRO A 543 -18.74 -26.41 32.50
CA PRO A 543 -17.96 -25.51 33.34
C PRO A 543 -18.75 -24.80 34.45
N GLU A 544 -20.02 -24.48 34.20
CA GLU A 544 -20.93 -23.81 35.15
C GLU A 544 -20.99 -24.50 36.52
N HIS A 545 -20.90 -25.82 36.55
CA HIS A 545 -20.88 -26.62 37.78
C HIS A 545 -19.46 -27.00 38.22
N HIS A 546 -18.59 -27.34 37.27
CA HIS A 546 -17.26 -27.89 37.59
C HIS A 546 -16.30 -26.81 38.11
N PHE A 547 -16.30 -25.60 37.52
CA PHE A 547 -15.32 -24.57 37.88
C PHE A 547 -15.47 -24.06 39.32
N PRO A 548 -16.68 -23.76 39.84
CA PRO A 548 -16.82 -23.36 41.24
C PRO A 548 -16.33 -24.42 42.24
N SER A 549 -16.52 -25.71 41.92
CA SER A 549 -16.08 -26.82 42.76
C SER A 549 -14.57 -27.08 42.71
N ALA A 550 -13.90 -26.58 41.68
CA ALA A 550 -12.47 -26.74 41.44
C ALA A 550 -11.60 -25.63 42.07
N ILE A 551 -12.17 -24.79 42.94
CA ILE A 551 -11.46 -23.72 43.63
C ILE A 551 -11.14 -24.11 45.07
N GLU A 552 -9.84 -24.18 45.37
CA GLU A 552 -9.32 -24.18 46.73
C GLU A 552 -9.02 -22.74 47.17
N LYS A 553 -9.52 -22.35 48.34
CA LYS A 553 -9.51 -20.96 48.83
C LYS A 553 -8.43 -20.79 49.88
N HIS A 554 -7.68 -19.70 49.77
CA HIS A 554 -6.65 -19.28 50.74
C HIS A 554 -7.00 -17.88 51.26
N SER A 555 -6.38 -17.44 52.35
CA SER A 555 -6.68 -16.12 52.94
C SER A 555 -6.31 -14.96 52.02
N ASN A 556 -5.23 -15.12 51.25
CA ASN A 556 -4.66 -14.13 50.35
C ASN A 556 -4.71 -14.57 48.87
N GLY A 557 -5.51 -15.58 48.52
CA GLY A 557 -5.45 -16.21 47.20
C GLY A 557 -6.43 -17.35 46.98
N PHE A 558 -6.31 -17.96 45.81
CA PHE A 558 -6.99 -19.20 45.48
C PHE A 558 -6.15 -20.07 44.53
N THR A 559 -6.45 -21.36 44.51
CA THR A 559 -5.94 -22.30 43.52
C THR A 559 -7.12 -22.86 42.73
N PHE A 560 -7.06 -22.74 41.41
CA PHE A 560 -8.03 -23.29 40.47
C PHE A 560 -7.44 -24.52 39.78
N ALA A 561 -8.04 -25.68 40.00
CA ALA A 561 -7.59 -26.96 39.46
C ALA A 561 -8.76 -27.77 38.88
N PRO A 562 -9.28 -27.41 37.69
CA PRO A 562 -10.42 -28.10 37.07
C PRO A 562 -10.11 -29.54 36.68
N ASP A 563 -8.82 -29.88 36.52
CA ASP A 563 -8.32 -31.22 36.27
C ASP A 563 -6.87 -31.36 36.80
N PRO A 564 -6.29 -32.57 36.80
CA PRO A 564 -4.95 -32.80 37.36
C PRO A 564 -3.79 -32.09 36.64
N TYR A 565 -3.97 -31.69 35.38
CA TYR A 565 -2.90 -31.13 34.54
C TYR A 565 -2.93 -29.60 34.54
N HIS A 566 -4.09 -29.00 34.73
CA HIS A 566 -4.28 -27.56 34.72
C HIS A 566 -4.47 -27.03 36.13
N ARG A 567 -3.46 -26.31 36.64
CA ARG A 567 -3.51 -25.66 37.96
C ARG A 567 -3.08 -24.21 37.85
N LEU A 568 -3.99 -23.29 38.16
CA LEU A 568 -3.72 -21.85 38.28
C LEU A 568 -3.70 -21.45 39.74
N ARG A 569 -2.61 -20.85 40.20
CA ARG A 569 -2.50 -20.23 41.52
C ARG A 569 -2.54 -18.72 41.36
N VAL A 570 -3.39 -18.03 42.11
CA VAL A 570 -3.49 -16.57 42.11
C VAL A 570 -3.41 -16.04 43.54
N GLU A 571 -2.46 -15.14 43.81
CA GLU A 571 -2.21 -14.59 45.13
C GLU A 571 -2.01 -13.09 45.13
N MET A 572 -2.49 -12.44 46.19
CA MET A 572 -2.22 -11.05 46.52
C MET A 572 -1.70 -10.98 47.96
N PRO A 573 -0.37 -11.04 48.19
CA PRO A 573 0.21 -11.12 49.53
C PRO A 573 -0.21 -9.99 50.47
N GLN A 574 -0.41 -8.78 49.95
CA GLN A 574 -0.81 -7.59 50.71
C GLN A 574 -2.33 -7.46 50.91
N GLY A 575 -3.12 -8.38 50.37
CA GLY A 575 -4.58 -8.33 50.37
C GLY A 575 -5.22 -9.57 50.97
N ARG A 576 -6.56 -9.56 51.04
CA ARG A 576 -7.37 -10.74 51.35
C ARG A 576 -8.20 -11.15 50.14
N PHE A 577 -8.39 -12.45 49.96
CA PHE A 577 -9.31 -12.97 48.95
C PHE A 577 -10.71 -13.14 49.52
N VAL A 578 -11.71 -12.65 48.80
CA VAL A 578 -13.14 -12.78 49.14
C VAL A 578 -13.80 -13.67 48.10
N TRP A 579 -14.33 -14.80 48.57
CA TRP A 579 -15.07 -15.74 47.73
C TRP A 579 -16.46 -15.21 47.42
N GLU A 580 -16.69 -14.86 46.15
CA GLU A 580 -17.97 -14.37 45.65
C GLU A 580 -18.08 -14.75 44.17
N PRO A 581 -18.38 -16.02 43.84
CA PRO A 581 -18.30 -16.54 42.49
C PRO A 581 -19.37 -15.92 41.58
N GLU A 582 -19.01 -15.58 40.34
CA GLU A 582 -19.97 -15.10 39.33
C GLU A 582 -19.64 -15.65 37.93
N TRP A 583 -20.66 -15.74 37.09
CA TRP A 583 -20.53 -16.04 35.67
C TRP A 583 -20.92 -14.83 34.83
N LEU A 584 -20.12 -14.56 33.81
CA LEU A 584 -20.41 -13.58 32.77
C LEU A 584 -20.71 -14.33 31.48
N TYR A 585 -21.97 -14.27 31.04
CA TYR A 585 -22.43 -14.98 29.85
C TYR A 585 -22.34 -14.11 28.60
N MET A 586 -22.10 -14.75 27.44
CA MET A 586 -22.17 -14.10 26.12
C MET A 586 -21.25 -12.89 25.97
N VAL A 587 -20.03 -12.98 26.51
CA VAL A 587 -18.98 -11.98 26.29
C VAL A 587 -18.63 -11.98 24.80
N PHE A 588 -18.95 -10.88 24.12
CA PHE A 588 -18.81 -10.72 22.67
C PHE A 588 -17.37 -10.38 22.27
N ARG A 589 -16.85 -11.08 21.25
CA ARG A 589 -15.49 -10.93 20.71
C ARG A 589 -15.55 -10.50 19.25
N SER A 590 -15.33 -9.21 19.02
CA SER A 590 -15.48 -8.56 17.72
C SER A 590 -14.54 -9.14 16.64
N VAL A 591 -13.33 -9.56 17.01
CA VAL A 591 -12.34 -10.12 16.07
C VAL A 591 -12.79 -11.48 15.52
N GLU A 592 -13.43 -12.33 16.33
CA GLU A 592 -13.99 -13.60 15.85
C GLU A 592 -15.18 -13.38 14.92
N SER A 593 -16.03 -12.40 15.22
CA SER A 593 -17.17 -12.04 14.36
C SER A 593 -16.71 -11.62 12.96
N GLU A 594 -15.65 -10.81 12.86
CA GLU A 594 -15.06 -10.37 11.58
C GLU A 594 -14.50 -11.53 10.75
N ARG A 595 -14.08 -12.61 11.42
CA ARG A 595 -13.54 -13.83 10.78
C ARG A 595 -14.62 -14.87 10.43
N GLY A 596 -15.89 -14.59 10.72
CA GLY A 596 -16.98 -15.55 10.55
C GLY A 596 -16.98 -16.70 11.56
N LEU A 597 -16.35 -16.52 12.72
CA LEU A 597 -16.24 -17.52 13.79
C LEU A 597 -17.22 -17.19 14.93
N ASP A 598 -17.53 -18.16 15.81
CA ASP A 598 -18.41 -17.91 16.97
C ASP A 598 -17.81 -16.81 17.88
N PRO A 599 -18.47 -15.66 18.02
CA PRO A 599 -17.91 -14.53 18.75
C PRO A 599 -18.26 -14.53 20.25
N ASN A 600 -19.11 -15.43 20.74
CA ASN A 600 -19.59 -15.36 22.13
C ASN A 600 -18.87 -16.37 23.03
N SER A 601 -18.42 -15.95 24.20
CA SER A 601 -17.83 -16.85 25.21
C SER A 601 -18.29 -16.51 26.62
N ASP A 602 -18.25 -17.48 27.53
CA ASP A 602 -18.60 -17.28 28.93
C ASP A 602 -17.34 -17.25 29.82
N LEU A 603 -17.32 -16.43 30.86
CA LEU A 603 -16.20 -16.30 31.79
C LEU A 603 -16.63 -16.57 33.23
N PHE A 604 -15.79 -17.27 33.98
CA PHE A 604 -15.99 -17.49 35.41
C PHE A 604 -15.08 -16.60 36.23
N SER A 605 -15.60 -16.01 37.31
CA SER A 605 -14.80 -15.25 38.27
C SER A 605 -15.03 -15.80 39.68
N PRO A 606 -13.99 -16.32 40.37
CA PRO A 606 -14.13 -16.93 41.70
C PRO A 606 -14.53 -15.98 42.82
N GLY A 607 -14.27 -14.68 42.64
CA GLY A 607 -14.33 -13.68 43.71
C GLY A 607 -13.34 -12.56 43.45
N TYR A 608 -13.03 -11.76 44.46
CA TYR A 608 -12.15 -10.60 44.31
C TYR A 608 -11.13 -10.48 45.46
N PHE A 609 -10.05 -9.78 45.19
CA PHE A 609 -9.05 -9.37 46.17
C PHE A 609 -9.35 -7.99 46.73
N ASP A 610 -9.09 -7.81 48.02
CA ASP A 610 -9.34 -6.58 48.78
C ASP A 610 -8.06 -6.18 49.52
N ALA A 611 -7.46 -5.06 49.13
CA ALA A 611 -6.23 -4.52 49.72
C ALA A 611 -6.37 -3.02 50.01
N GLN A 612 -5.62 -2.54 50.99
CA GLN A 612 -5.48 -1.10 51.29
C GLN A 612 -4.16 -0.60 50.70
N VAL A 613 -4.16 0.57 50.07
CA VAL A 613 -2.93 1.17 49.52
C VAL A 613 -2.86 2.68 49.80
N LYS A 614 -1.77 3.11 50.43
CA LYS A 614 -1.43 4.52 50.68
C LYS A 614 -0.56 5.10 49.56
N GLY A 615 -0.38 6.42 49.57
CA GLY A 615 0.48 7.09 48.60
C GLY A 615 1.93 6.59 48.69
N GLY A 616 2.51 6.17 47.56
CA GLY A 616 3.84 5.58 47.52
C GLY A 616 3.91 4.08 47.82
N GLU A 617 2.77 3.43 48.10
CA GLU A 617 2.72 1.98 48.35
C GLU A 617 2.38 1.17 47.09
N THR A 618 2.78 -0.10 47.12
CA THR A 618 2.54 -1.08 46.04
C THR A 618 1.78 -2.30 46.56
N VAL A 619 0.85 -2.81 45.76
CA VAL A 619 0.16 -4.08 45.96
C VAL A 619 0.47 -5.00 44.78
N ASP A 620 0.84 -6.25 45.05
CA ASP A 620 1.19 -7.23 44.02
C ASP A 620 0.07 -8.26 43.84
N LEU A 621 -0.29 -8.55 42.59
CA LEU A 621 -1.06 -9.73 42.23
C LEU A 621 -0.17 -10.65 41.39
N GLN A 622 -0.05 -11.90 41.79
CA GLN A 622 0.78 -12.91 41.13
C GLN A 622 -0.12 -14.04 40.66
N ALA A 623 0.07 -14.49 39.42
CA ALA A 623 -0.66 -15.60 38.85
C ALA A 623 0.30 -16.56 38.14
N ALA A 624 0.24 -17.85 38.46
CA ALA A 624 1.11 -18.87 37.89
C ALA A 624 0.34 -20.13 37.49
N ILE A 625 0.73 -20.74 36.37
CA ILE A 625 0.21 -22.04 35.92
C ILE A 625 1.25 -23.13 36.18
N GLY A 626 0.83 -24.22 36.81
CA GLY A 626 1.65 -25.38 37.17
C GLY A 626 2.33 -25.26 38.54
N GLU A 627 3.42 -26.01 38.74
CA GLU A 627 4.21 -25.97 39.97
C GLU A 627 5.22 -24.82 39.93
N SER A 628 4.75 -23.58 40.17
CA SER A 628 5.63 -22.44 40.44
C SER A 628 5.55 -22.06 41.92
N SER A 629 6.71 -21.92 42.57
CA SER A 629 6.84 -21.20 43.82
C SER A 629 7.05 -19.72 43.49
N PHE A 630 6.19 -18.86 44.01
CA PHE A 630 6.40 -17.42 43.96
C PHE A 630 7.69 -17.07 44.72
N GLU A 631 8.69 -16.54 44.02
CA GLU A 631 9.94 -16.14 44.65
C GLU A 631 9.81 -14.74 45.30
N PRO A 632 10.32 -14.52 46.53
CA PRO A 632 10.17 -13.24 47.22
C PRO A 632 10.97 -12.06 46.65
N SER A 633 11.81 -12.25 45.62
CA SER A 633 12.85 -11.28 45.25
C SER A 633 12.55 -10.52 43.96
N PHE A 634 11.91 -9.35 44.09
CA PHE A 634 12.20 -8.23 43.19
C PHE A 634 12.05 -6.91 43.92
N SER A 635 13.08 -6.07 43.86
CA SER A 635 13.07 -4.76 44.49
C SER A 635 12.12 -3.84 43.73
N ALA A 636 11.12 -3.31 44.42
CA ALA A 636 10.27 -2.23 43.95
C ALA A 636 11.05 -0.93 43.65
N GLU A 637 12.39 -0.95 43.58
CA GLU A 637 13.28 0.21 43.44
C GLU A 637 13.11 0.92 42.09
N LYS A 638 12.91 0.21 40.97
CA LYS A 638 12.67 0.84 39.66
C LYS A 638 11.31 1.56 39.56
N HIS A 639 10.29 1.11 40.30
CA HIS A 639 8.99 1.80 40.36
C HIS A 639 8.90 2.82 41.51
N ARG A 640 9.74 2.70 42.55
CA ARG A 640 9.89 3.67 43.65
C ARG A 640 10.67 4.92 43.23
N GLN A 641 11.64 4.80 42.31
CA GLN A 641 12.42 5.94 41.82
C GLN A 641 11.63 6.72 40.76
N GLY A 642 10.80 7.67 41.19
CA GLY A 642 10.55 8.99 40.57
C GLY A 642 10.08 9.14 39.10
N GLU A 643 10.53 8.33 38.16
CA GLU A 643 10.33 8.51 36.71
C GLU A 643 8.89 8.16 36.27
N ALA A 644 8.21 7.24 36.97
CA ALA A 644 6.84 6.81 36.62
C ALA A 644 5.74 7.83 36.97
N CYS A 645 6.02 8.84 37.82
CA CYS A 645 4.99 9.78 38.31
C CYS A 645 5.23 11.25 37.92
N SER A 646 6.26 11.58 37.12
CA SER A 646 6.51 12.94 36.62
C SER A 646 6.16 13.08 35.12
N PRO A 647 5.05 13.74 34.74
CA PRO A 647 4.79 14.13 33.35
C PRO A 647 5.59 15.37 32.89
N LYS A 648 6.51 15.88 33.72
CA LYS A 648 7.19 17.16 33.48
C LYS A 648 8.66 16.91 33.11
N ASP A 649 8.98 17.31 31.89
CA ASP A 649 10.29 17.79 31.42
C ASP A 649 11.31 16.85 30.78
N ASP A 650 10.98 15.59 30.43
CA ASP A 650 11.80 14.88 29.42
C ASP A 650 10.95 14.27 28.30
N HIS A 651 10.56 15.13 27.35
CA HIS A 651 9.99 14.73 26.06
C HIS A 651 10.96 13.89 25.19
N ARG A 652 12.16 13.55 25.68
CA ARG A 652 13.22 12.86 24.91
C ARG A 652 13.12 11.33 24.87
N THR A 653 12.32 10.66 25.70
CA THR A 653 12.21 9.18 25.74
C THR A 653 10.84 8.63 25.36
N MET A 654 10.03 9.38 24.58
CA MET A 654 8.70 8.91 24.13
C MET A 654 8.71 7.97 22.91
N LYS A 655 9.86 7.85 22.25
CA LYS A 655 10.00 7.10 21.01
C LYS A 655 11.37 6.45 20.92
N VAL A 656 11.44 5.30 20.26
CA VAL A 656 12.68 4.57 19.99
C VAL A 656 12.95 4.52 18.49
N SER A 657 14.20 4.24 18.13
CA SER A 657 14.55 3.98 16.73
C SER A 657 13.83 2.73 16.23
N LEU A 658 13.53 2.69 14.93
CA LEU A 658 12.90 1.54 14.29
C LEU A 658 13.71 0.24 14.49
N SER A 659 15.04 0.33 14.37
CA SER A 659 15.97 -0.81 14.58
C SER A 659 15.89 -1.35 16.02
N SER A 660 15.82 -0.46 17.02
CA SER A 660 15.66 -0.83 18.43
C SER A 660 14.32 -1.52 18.71
N ALA A 661 13.22 -1.00 18.15
CA ALA A 661 11.90 -1.61 18.30
C ALA A 661 11.86 -3.03 17.73
N LEU A 662 12.38 -3.23 16.52
CA LEU A 662 12.41 -4.54 15.86
C LEU A 662 13.35 -5.54 16.55
N SER A 663 14.51 -5.09 17.07
CA SER A 663 15.40 -5.94 17.88
C SER A 663 14.73 -6.38 19.20
N SER A 664 13.99 -5.49 19.85
CA SER A 664 13.18 -5.83 21.02
C SER A 664 12.11 -6.87 20.68
N ALA A 665 11.35 -6.64 19.60
CA ALA A 665 10.32 -7.55 19.10
C ALA A 665 10.87 -8.96 18.85
N LEU A 666 12.04 -9.07 18.21
CA LEU A 666 12.67 -10.35 17.87
C LEU A 666 12.88 -11.27 19.08
N THR A 667 13.12 -10.69 20.27
CA THR A 667 13.34 -11.45 21.51
C THR A 667 12.12 -12.27 21.92
N HIS A 668 10.89 -11.81 21.61
CA HIS A 668 9.65 -12.46 22.03
C HIS A 668 9.39 -13.80 21.32
N TYR A 669 9.99 -14.01 20.14
CA TYR A 669 9.79 -15.20 19.33
C TYR A 669 10.80 -16.31 19.65
N ILE A 670 11.92 -15.99 20.31
CA ILE A 670 12.97 -16.95 20.65
C ILE A 670 12.55 -17.75 21.88
N VAL A 671 12.42 -19.07 21.72
CA VAL A 671 11.95 -19.98 22.78
C VAL A 671 12.91 -21.13 23.03
N LYS A 672 12.93 -21.64 24.27
CA LYS A 672 13.64 -22.87 24.64
C LYS A 672 12.99 -24.08 23.95
N ARG A 673 13.81 -25.02 23.47
CA ARG A 673 13.37 -26.32 22.96
C ARG A 673 14.38 -27.40 23.34
N GLY A 674 14.13 -28.13 24.42
CA GLY A 674 15.12 -28.99 25.07
C GLY A 674 16.38 -28.17 25.43
N ASP A 675 17.56 -28.72 25.12
CA ASP A 675 18.85 -28.02 25.31
C ASP A 675 19.14 -26.95 24.25
N LEU A 676 18.30 -26.84 23.21
CA LEU A 676 18.46 -25.91 22.11
C LEU A 676 17.38 -24.81 22.15
N LYS A 677 17.26 -24.08 21.05
CA LYS A 677 16.27 -23.02 20.87
C LYS A 677 15.47 -23.25 19.60
N SER A 678 14.27 -22.70 19.58
CA SER A 678 13.38 -22.65 18.43
C SER A 678 12.75 -21.27 18.31
N ILE A 679 11.90 -21.10 17.31
CA ILE A 679 11.20 -19.85 17.03
C ILE A 679 9.70 -20.11 16.97
N VAL A 680 8.94 -19.40 17.80
CA VAL A 680 7.49 -19.27 17.60
C VAL A 680 7.27 -18.34 16.42
N ALA A 681 6.68 -18.85 15.33
CA ALA A 681 6.54 -18.10 14.07
C ALA A 681 5.71 -16.81 14.24
N GLY A 682 4.75 -16.83 15.16
CA GLY A 682 4.09 -15.62 15.63
C GLY A 682 2.96 -15.87 16.62
N TYR A 683 2.57 -14.80 17.30
CA TYR A 683 1.52 -14.79 18.32
C TYR A 683 0.26 -14.10 17.80
N PRO A 684 -0.93 -14.67 18.05
CA PRO A 684 -1.16 -15.72 19.04
C PRO A 684 -1.16 -17.16 18.51
N TRP A 685 -1.21 -17.43 17.20
CA TRP A 685 -1.61 -18.75 16.69
C TRP A 685 -0.48 -19.76 16.54
N PHE A 686 0.69 -19.33 16.11
CA PHE A 686 1.66 -20.25 15.57
C PHE A 686 2.55 -20.86 16.65
N LEU A 687 3.18 -21.96 16.28
CA LEU A 687 4.23 -22.66 17.03
C LEU A 687 5.50 -22.65 16.18
N ASP A 688 6.26 -23.75 16.18
CA ASP A 688 7.52 -23.87 15.47
C ASP A 688 7.30 -24.23 13.99
N TRP A 689 7.53 -23.27 13.11
CA TRP A 689 7.53 -23.49 11.66
C TRP A 689 8.95 -23.42 11.12
N GLY A 690 9.37 -24.47 10.41
CA GLY A 690 10.76 -24.64 9.97
C GLY A 690 11.21 -23.57 8.99
N ARG A 691 10.37 -23.27 7.99
CA ARG A 691 10.63 -22.18 7.04
C ARG A 691 10.81 -20.84 7.76
N ASP A 692 9.84 -20.45 8.56
CA ASP A 692 9.82 -19.17 9.28
C ASP A 692 11.02 -19.06 10.22
N ALA A 693 11.33 -20.09 10.99
CA ALA A 693 12.46 -20.10 11.90
C ALA A 693 13.79 -19.86 11.17
N LEU A 694 14.01 -20.52 10.03
CA LEU A 694 15.25 -20.38 9.26
C LEU A 694 15.38 -19.00 8.60
N ILE A 695 14.27 -18.39 8.17
CA ILE A 695 14.25 -16.99 7.74
C ILE A 695 14.56 -16.06 8.93
N VAL A 696 13.92 -16.29 10.08
CA VAL A 696 14.09 -15.49 11.30
C VAL A 696 15.54 -15.48 11.78
N VAL A 697 16.24 -16.61 11.69
CA VAL A 697 17.66 -16.74 12.05
C VAL A 697 18.53 -15.72 11.32
N ARG A 698 18.22 -15.35 10.07
CA ARG A 698 19.02 -14.37 9.30
C ARG A 698 19.01 -12.99 9.95
N GLY A 699 17.85 -12.53 10.44
CA GLY A 699 17.77 -11.29 11.22
C GLY A 699 18.40 -11.41 12.60
N MET A 700 18.34 -12.59 13.25
CA MET A 700 19.09 -12.83 14.50
C MET A 700 20.60 -12.69 14.30
N ILE A 701 21.13 -13.23 13.18
CA ILE A 701 22.54 -13.12 12.80
C ILE A 701 22.91 -11.65 12.52
N ALA A 702 22.06 -10.92 11.79
CA ALA A 702 22.26 -9.49 11.54
C ALA A 702 22.22 -8.65 12.84
N ASP A 703 21.42 -9.09 13.82
CA ASP A 703 21.32 -8.53 15.17
C ASP A 703 22.40 -9.02 16.15
N ASP A 704 23.40 -9.76 15.65
CA ASP A 704 24.53 -10.28 16.43
C ASP A 704 24.12 -11.26 17.57
N ARG A 705 22.97 -11.93 17.43
CA ARG A 705 22.47 -12.99 18.33
C ARG A 705 22.97 -14.38 17.95
N LEU A 706 24.29 -14.50 17.75
CA LEU A 706 24.93 -15.67 17.12
C LEU A 706 24.68 -16.98 17.88
N GLU A 707 24.83 -17.01 19.20
CA GLU A 707 24.61 -18.22 20.01
C GLU A 707 23.18 -18.77 19.89
N ALA A 708 22.19 -17.87 19.87
CA ALA A 708 20.80 -18.27 19.68
C ALA A 708 20.56 -18.78 18.25
N ALA A 709 21.18 -18.15 17.25
CA ALA A 709 21.12 -18.60 15.86
C ALA A 709 21.73 -20.00 15.68
N ARG A 710 22.91 -20.28 16.26
CA ARG A 710 23.53 -21.62 16.27
C ARG A 710 22.57 -22.68 16.82
N ALA A 711 21.95 -22.38 17.96
CA ALA A 711 21.05 -23.31 18.64
C ALA A 711 19.84 -23.65 17.77
N VAL A 712 19.24 -22.65 17.11
CA VAL A 712 18.12 -22.87 16.17
C VAL A 712 18.57 -23.66 14.93
N LEU A 713 19.69 -23.30 14.31
CA LEU A 713 20.19 -24.01 13.13
C LEU A 713 20.48 -25.49 13.43
N LYS A 714 21.13 -25.79 14.56
CA LYS A 714 21.33 -27.17 15.04
C LYS A 714 20.01 -27.89 15.29
N GLN A 715 19.04 -27.19 15.88
CA GLN A 715 17.72 -27.75 16.18
C GLN A 715 16.97 -28.19 14.92
N PHE A 716 17.10 -27.47 13.80
CA PHE A 716 16.50 -27.87 12.53
C PHE A 716 17.36 -28.87 11.76
N ALA A 717 18.69 -28.69 11.73
CA ALA A 717 19.61 -29.59 11.04
C ALA A 717 19.51 -31.05 11.52
N ARG A 718 19.22 -31.28 12.81
CA ARG A 718 19.06 -32.62 13.37
C ARG A 718 17.89 -33.41 12.77
N PHE A 719 16.90 -32.72 12.18
CA PHE A 719 15.71 -33.34 11.58
C PHE A 719 15.86 -33.60 10.08
N GLU A 720 17.04 -33.34 9.51
CA GLU A 720 17.32 -33.66 8.12
C GLU A 720 17.27 -35.18 7.91
N ASP A 721 16.49 -35.58 6.91
CA ASP A 721 16.39 -36.96 6.40
C ASP A 721 16.26 -36.90 4.88
N ARG A 722 17.24 -37.48 4.17
CA ARG A 722 17.25 -37.62 2.70
C ARG A 722 16.90 -36.33 1.94
N GLY A 723 17.49 -35.22 2.36
CA GLY A 723 17.34 -33.89 1.79
C GLY A 723 16.13 -33.11 2.26
N THR A 724 15.25 -33.69 3.08
CA THR A 724 14.03 -33.00 3.53
C THR A 724 14.21 -32.42 4.93
N LEU A 725 13.37 -31.44 5.28
CA LEU A 725 13.22 -30.90 6.64
C LEU A 725 11.73 -30.79 6.99
N PRO A 726 11.37 -30.79 8.29
CA PRO A 726 9.98 -30.55 8.68
C PRO A 726 9.58 -29.11 8.36
N ASN A 727 8.40 -28.92 7.75
CA ASN A 727 7.80 -27.60 7.58
C ASN A 727 7.31 -27.04 8.92
N MET A 728 6.92 -27.94 9.83
CA MET A 728 6.26 -27.61 11.09
C MET A 728 6.62 -28.66 12.13
N ILE A 729 6.91 -28.19 13.34
CA ILE A 729 7.22 -29.05 14.49
C ILE A 729 6.18 -28.79 15.58
N HIS A 730 5.21 -29.70 15.70
CA HIS A 730 4.15 -29.62 16.71
C HIS A 730 4.47 -30.52 17.89
N GLY A 731 4.79 -29.94 19.04
CA GLY A 731 5.22 -30.73 20.20
C GLY A 731 6.39 -31.61 19.79
N GLU A 732 6.27 -32.93 19.84
CA GLU A 732 7.31 -33.87 19.40
C GLU A 732 7.22 -34.29 17.92
N SER A 733 6.12 -33.98 17.23
CA SER A 733 5.87 -34.41 15.85
C SER A 733 6.60 -33.54 14.82
N ALA A 734 7.39 -34.18 13.97
CA ALA A 734 8.07 -33.58 12.80
C ALA A 734 7.60 -34.22 11.47
N GLY A 735 6.36 -34.71 11.44
CA GLY A 735 5.83 -35.53 10.33
C GLY A 735 5.56 -34.78 9.03
N ASN A 736 5.18 -33.49 9.11
CA ASN A 736 4.95 -32.68 7.91
C ASN A 736 6.27 -32.19 7.33
N ARG A 737 6.64 -32.70 6.16
CA ARG A 737 7.88 -32.37 5.43
C ARG A 737 7.58 -31.82 4.04
N ASP A 738 6.40 -31.23 3.85
CA ASP A 738 5.91 -30.71 2.58
C ASP A 738 6.46 -29.29 2.35
N THR A 739 7.77 -29.20 2.13
CA THR A 739 8.48 -27.93 1.95
C THR A 739 9.70 -28.09 1.03
N SER A 740 9.75 -27.28 -0.03
CA SER A 740 10.87 -27.24 -0.98
C SER A 740 11.92 -26.18 -0.60
N ASP A 741 11.54 -25.17 0.18
CA ASP A 741 12.39 -24.02 0.52
C ASP A 741 13.10 -24.15 1.86
N ALA A 742 12.49 -24.77 2.90
CA ALA A 742 13.12 -24.87 4.22
C ALA A 742 14.54 -25.47 4.21
N PRO A 743 14.86 -26.59 3.53
CA PRO A 743 16.25 -27.09 3.46
C PRO A 743 17.22 -26.10 2.81
N LEU A 744 16.76 -25.34 1.82
CA LEU A 744 17.59 -24.34 1.14
C LEU A 744 17.80 -23.10 2.02
N TRP A 745 16.79 -22.69 2.79
CA TRP A 745 16.92 -21.63 3.79
C TRP A 745 17.91 -22.01 4.90
N LEU A 746 17.97 -23.29 5.30
CA LEU A 746 18.99 -23.77 6.24
C LEU A 746 20.40 -23.53 5.70
N ILE A 747 20.65 -23.87 4.43
CA ILE A 747 21.94 -23.65 3.77
C ILE A 747 22.27 -22.14 3.71
N VAL A 748 21.30 -21.30 3.32
CA VAL A 748 21.46 -19.84 3.26
C VAL A 748 21.75 -19.24 4.64
N ALA A 749 21.05 -19.69 5.69
CA ALA A 749 21.27 -19.19 7.04
C ALA A 749 22.64 -19.62 7.62
N CYS A 750 23.11 -20.84 7.29
CA CYS A 750 24.47 -21.28 7.62
C CYS A 750 25.53 -20.42 6.92
N ARG A 751 25.34 -20.09 5.64
CA ARG A 751 26.20 -19.14 4.90
C ARG A 751 26.24 -17.77 5.58
N ASP A 752 25.08 -17.24 5.96
CA ASP A 752 24.98 -15.94 6.61
C ASP A 752 25.68 -15.95 7.99
N LEU A 753 25.60 -17.06 8.74
CA LEU A 753 26.31 -17.26 10.01
C LEU A 753 27.84 -17.33 9.80
N GLU A 754 28.31 -18.13 8.84
CA GLU A 754 29.73 -18.23 8.50
C GLU A 754 30.32 -16.87 8.13
N GLY A 755 29.58 -16.04 7.38
CA GLY A 755 30.00 -14.68 7.04
C GLY A 755 30.19 -13.75 8.26
N ARG A 756 29.67 -14.11 9.44
CA ARG A 756 29.82 -13.36 10.69
C ARG A 756 30.86 -13.94 11.64
N GLU A 757 30.94 -15.26 11.78
CA GLU A 757 31.80 -15.92 12.79
C GLU A 757 32.85 -16.90 12.22
N GLY A 758 32.95 -17.04 10.90
CA GLY A 758 33.83 -18.00 10.24
C GLY A 758 33.27 -19.43 10.21
N ASP A 759 34.09 -20.41 9.84
CA ASP A 759 33.67 -21.77 9.49
C ASP A 759 33.49 -22.72 10.70
N SER A 760 33.66 -22.22 11.93
CA SER A 760 33.64 -23.03 13.15
C SER A 760 32.36 -23.87 13.29
N PHE A 761 31.21 -23.31 12.92
CA PHE A 761 29.90 -23.96 12.98
C PHE A 761 29.80 -25.20 12.07
N LEU A 762 30.46 -25.18 10.91
CA LEU A 762 30.37 -26.26 9.94
C LEU A 762 30.93 -27.59 10.47
N ASN A 763 31.91 -27.51 11.36
CA ASN A 763 32.60 -28.67 11.90
C ASN A 763 31.95 -29.20 13.19
N GLU A 764 30.93 -28.50 13.72
CA GLU A 764 30.19 -28.96 14.87
C GLU A 764 29.36 -30.20 14.56
N LYS A 765 29.26 -31.10 15.54
CA LYS A 765 28.41 -32.29 15.45
C LYS A 765 26.95 -31.93 15.71
N CYS A 766 26.07 -32.47 14.89
CA CYS A 766 24.63 -32.43 15.01
C CYS A 766 24.11 -33.86 14.81
N ALA A 767 23.67 -34.48 15.92
CA ALA A 767 23.52 -35.94 16.00
C ALA A 767 24.81 -36.65 15.55
N ASP A 768 24.73 -37.59 14.61
CA ASP A 768 25.86 -38.42 14.16
C ASP A 768 26.70 -37.79 13.03
N ARG A 769 26.31 -36.62 12.53
CA ARG A 769 26.95 -35.94 11.37
C ARG A 769 27.45 -34.55 11.73
N SER A 770 28.43 -34.04 11.00
CA SER A 770 28.77 -32.61 11.08
C SER A 770 27.73 -31.78 10.33
N ILE A 771 27.58 -30.50 10.70
CA ILE A 771 26.73 -29.56 9.96
C ILE A 771 27.12 -29.55 8.48
N ARG A 772 28.43 -29.49 8.17
CA ARG A 772 28.96 -29.57 6.79
C ARG A 772 28.39 -30.76 6.03
N LYS A 773 28.41 -31.95 6.63
CA LYS A 773 27.91 -33.18 5.99
C LYS A 773 26.41 -33.10 5.75
N ILE A 774 25.64 -32.55 6.69
CA ILE A 774 24.19 -32.36 6.53
C ILE A 774 23.88 -31.44 5.34
N LEU A 775 24.58 -30.31 5.19
CA LEU A 775 24.38 -29.39 4.06
C LEU A 775 24.70 -30.06 2.72
N LEU A 776 25.79 -30.83 2.65
CA LEU A 776 26.16 -31.60 1.45
C LEU A 776 25.13 -32.71 1.15
N ASP A 777 24.59 -33.37 2.18
CA ASP A 777 23.55 -34.38 2.00
C ASP A 777 22.28 -33.77 1.43
N ILE A 778 21.88 -32.57 1.87
CA ILE A 778 20.74 -31.85 1.27
C ILE A 778 20.96 -31.62 -0.22
N GLY A 779 22.11 -31.03 -0.59
CA GLY A 779 22.43 -30.77 -2.00
C GLY A 779 22.42 -32.03 -2.87
N ASN A 780 23.03 -33.12 -2.38
CA ASN A 780 23.08 -34.39 -3.10
C ASN A 780 21.68 -35.02 -3.28
N HIS A 781 20.81 -34.95 -2.27
CA HIS A 781 19.45 -35.46 -2.38
C HIS A 781 18.56 -34.59 -3.26
N TYR A 782 18.77 -33.28 -3.33
CA TYR A 782 18.07 -32.43 -4.31
C TYR A 782 18.45 -32.81 -5.75
N ILE A 783 19.74 -33.10 -6.00
CA ILE A 783 20.24 -33.58 -7.29
C ILE A 783 19.64 -34.96 -7.64
N ALA A 784 19.65 -35.91 -6.69
CA ALA A 784 19.18 -37.28 -6.92
C ALA A 784 17.64 -37.40 -6.94
N GLY A 785 16.95 -36.51 -6.23
CA GLY A 785 15.52 -36.57 -5.93
C GLY A 785 15.26 -36.97 -4.47
N THR A 786 14.34 -36.26 -3.82
CA THR A 786 13.90 -36.51 -2.44
C THR A 786 12.68 -37.46 -2.40
N PRO A 787 12.40 -38.10 -1.25
CA PRO A 787 11.26 -39.01 -1.12
C PRO A 787 9.89 -38.35 -1.33
N ASN A 788 9.76 -37.05 -1.07
CA ASN A 788 8.53 -36.26 -1.21
C ASN A 788 8.37 -35.63 -2.61
N GLY A 789 9.22 -35.99 -3.58
CA GLY A 789 9.05 -35.63 -4.98
C GLY A 789 9.77 -34.36 -5.46
N ILE A 790 10.59 -33.73 -4.61
CA ILE A 790 11.48 -32.63 -5.03
C ILE A 790 12.63 -33.23 -5.83
N ARG A 791 12.94 -32.67 -7.00
CA ARG A 791 13.97 -33.25 -7.87
C ARG A 791 14.58 -32.24 -8.81
N MET A 792 15.90 -32.33 -9.01
CA MET A 792 16.58 -31.57 -10.05
C MET A 792 16.33 -32.16 -11.45
N ASP A 793 15.99 -31.29 -12.39
CA ASP A 793 16.03 -31.59 -13.81
C ASP A 793 17.49 -31.61 -14.32
N ALA A 794 17.85 -32.65 -15.07
CA ALA A 794 19.24 -32.91 -15.42
C ALA A 794 19.77 -31.98 -16.52
N GLU A 795 18.91 -31.45 -17.40
CA GLU A 795 19.33 -30.59 -18.52
C GLU A 795 19.48 -29.14 -18.06
N SER A 796 18.49 -28.61 -17.34
CA SER A 796 18.46 -27.23 -16.84
C SER A 796 19.14 -27.05 -15.47
N GLY A 797 19.24 -28.10 -14.66
CA GLY A 797 19.66 -28.00 -13.25
C GLY A 797 18.61 -27.39 -12.31
N LEU A 798 17.41 -27.08 -12.80
CA LEU A 798 16.33 -26.48 -12.01
C LEU A 798 15.64 -27.51 -11.11
N ILE A 799 15.10 -27.07 -9.98
CA ILE A 799 14.40 -27.90 -9.00
C ILE A 799 12.90 -27.90 -9.26
N TYR A 800 12.37 -29.09 -9.52
CA TYR A 800 10.94 -29.34 -9.50
C TYR A 800 10.41 -29.33 -8.06
N SER A 801 9.34 -28.58 -7.83
CA SER A 801 8.59 -28.50 -6.58
C SER A 801 7.18 -29.07 -6.76
N PRO A 802 6.74 -29.98 -5.88
CA PRO A 802 5.34 -30.36 -5.75
C PRO A 802 4.43 -29.18 -5.39
N MET A 803 3.12 -29.38 -5.50
CA MET A 803 2.12 -28.38 -5.12
C MET A 803 2.15 -28.11 -3.61
N HIS A 804 1.94 -26.85 -3.19
CA HIS A 804 1.92 -26.39 -1.79
C HIS A 804 3.24 -26.47 -1.01
N PHE A 805 4.37 -26.73 -1.67
CA PHE A 805 5.67 -26.86 -0.98
C PHE A 805 6.45 -25.53 -0.88
N THR A 806 5.94 -24.45 -1.47
CA THR A 806 6.54 -23.10 -1.37
C THR A 806 5.93 -22.32 -0.22
N TRP A 807 6.48 -21.16 0.13
CA TRP A 807 5.85 -20.27 1.13
C TRP A 807 4.42 -19.82 0.79
N MET A 808 3.98 -19.98 -0.46
CA MET A 808 2.59 -19.76 -0.87
C MET A 808 1.79 -21.08 -0.79
N ASP A 809 1.65 -21.65 0.41
CA ASP A 809 1.25 -23.04 0.67
C ASP A 809 -0.24 -23.27 0.99
N THR A 810 -1.12 -22.31 0.76
CA THR A 810 -2.55 -22.49 1.08
C THR A 810 -3.16 -23.70 0.38
N ASN A 811 -3.75 -24.60 1.17
CA ASN A 811 -4.34 -25.87 0.72
C ASN A 811 -5.78 -26.05 1.26
N PHE A 812 -6.55 -26.90 0.57
CA PHE A 812 -7.96 -27.21 0.83
C PHE A 812 -8.86 -25.97 1.03
N PRO A 813 -9.18 -25.20 -0.04
CA PRO A 813 -8.76 -25.41 -1.42
C PRO A 813 -7.33 -24.92 -1.70
N ALA A 814 -6.74 -25.46 -2.77
CA ALA A 814 -5.44 -25.04 -3.26
C ALA A 814 -5.50 -23.60 -3.81
N GLY A 815 -5.11 -22.61 -3.00
CA GLY A 815 -5.19 -21.19 -3.38
C GLY A 815 -4.10 -20.76 -4.36
N THR A 816 -2.90 -21.34 -4.23
CA THR A 816 -1.70 -21.00 -5.03
C THR A 816 -0.82 -22.22 -5.29
N PRO A 817 -1.28 -23.25 -6.03
CA PRO A 817 -0.62 -24.54 -6.08
C PRO A 817 0.82 -24.55 -6.64
N ARG A 818 1.23 -23.56 -7.45
CA ARG A 818 2.62 -23.31 -7.93
C ARG A 818 3.47 -24.57 -8.18
N GLN A 819 2.89 -25.58 -8.81
CA GLN A 819 3.54 -26.86 -9.10
C GLN A 819 4.43 -26.75 -10.34
N GLY A 820 5.69 -27.20 -10.27
CA GLY A 820 6.65 -27.08 -11.37
C GLY A 820 7.96 -26.46 -10.88
N TYR A 821 8.39 -25.35 -11.49
CA TYR A 821 9.65 -24.68 -11.15
C TYR A 821 9.40 -23.24 -10.67
N PRO A 822 9.08 -23.03 -9.38
CA PRO A 822 8.88 -21.69 -8.80
C PRO A 822 10.19 -20.91 -8.75
N ILE A 823 10.16 -19.62 -9.12
CA ILE A 823 11.38 -18.79 -9.29
C ILE A 823 12.21 -18.66 -8.01
N GLU A 824 11.59 -18.52 -6.84
CA GLU A 824 12.30 -18.36 -5.57
C GLU A 824 12.98 -19.66 -5.12
N ILE A 825 12.42 -20.83 -5.46
CA ILE A 825 13.08 -22.11 -5.22
C ILE A 825 14.36 -22.20 -6.06
N GLN A 826 14.33 -21.71 -7.30
CA GLN A 826 15.52 -21.70 -8.16
C GLN A 826 16.58 -20.73 -7.64
N ALA A 827 16.15 -19.56 -7.13
CA ALA A 827 17.04 -18.58 -6.53
C ALA A 827 17.71 -19.11 -5.25
N LEU A 828 16.93 -19.76 -4.38
CA LEU A 828 17.42 -20.45 -3.18
C LEU A 828 18.37 -21.60 -3.53
N TRP A 829 18.04 -22.38 -4.57
CA TRP A 829 18.88 -23.47 -5.03
C TRP A 829 20.22 -22.98 -5.58
N TYR A 830 20.21 -21.91 -6.38
CA TYR A 830 21.43 -21.27 -6.84
C TYR A 830 22.30 -20.81 -5.66
N ALA A 831 21.72 -20.12 -4.68
CA ALA A 831 22.46 -19.66 -3.50
C ALA A 831 23.00 -20.80 -2.64
N ALA A 832 22.25 -21.91 -2.55
CA ALA A 832 22.71 -23.12 -1.89
C ALA A 832 23.90 -23.73 -2.64
N LEU A 833 23.81 -23.92 -3.96
CA LEU A 833 24.88 -24.45 -4.79
C LEU A 833 26.16 -23.61 -4.72
N ASP A 834 26.02 -22.28 -4.80
CA ASP A 834 27.14 -21.35 -4.69
C ASP A 834 27.87 -21.53 -3.35
N TYR A 835 27.12 -21.64 -2.25
CA TYR A 835 27.71 -21.89 -0.94
C TYR A 835 28.29 -23.30 -0.79
N LEU A 836 27.62 -24.33 -1.32
CA LEU A 836 28.12 -25.70 -1.32
C LEU A 836 29.47 -25.82 -2.04
N GLY A 837 29.67 -25.10 -3.15
CA GLY A 837 30.97 -25.03 -3.84
C GLY A 837 32.09 -24.41 -2.99
N ARG A 838 31.76 -23.44 -2.12
CA ARG A 838 32.73 -22.85 -1.17
C ARG A 838 33.16 -23.85 -0.09
N ILE A 839 32.28 -24.77 0.32
CA ILE A 839 32.53 -25.71 1.42
C ILE A 839 32.92 -27.12 0.97
N ASP A 840 32.81 -27.43 -0.32
CA ASP A 840 33.21 -28.69 -0.96
C ASP A 840 33.80 -28.45 -2.36
N SER A 841 35.08 -28.78 -2.54
CA SER A 841 35.87 -28.44 -3.74
C SER A 841 35.75 -29.45 -4.89
N THR A 842 34.62 -30.14 -5.03
CA THR A 842 34.41 -31.14 -6.08
C THR A 842 34.19 -30.54 -7.48
N GLY A 843 33.91 -29.24 -7.58
CA GLY A 843 33.64 -28.54 -8.86
C GLY A 843 32.24 -28.80 -9.45
N LEU A 844 31.50 -29.77 -8.89
CA LEU A 844 30.14 -30.12 -9.31
C LEU A 844 29.15 -28.99 -9.02
N TRP A 845 29.29 -28.37 -7.84
CA TRP A 845 28.36 -27.36 -7.34
C TRP A 845 28.40 -26.09 -8.18
N GLU A 846 29.61 -25.57 -8.47
CA GLU A 846 29.81 -24.36 -9.26
C GLU A 846 29.34 -24.52 -10.70
N LYS A 847 29.60 -25.70 -11.29
CA LYS A 847 29.10 -26.04 -12.64
C LYS A 847 27.57 -26.06 -12.65
N THR A 848 26.95 -26.65 -11.63
CA THR A 848 25.48 -26.72 -11.52
C THR A 848 24.89 -25.33 -11.26
N ALA A 849 25.51 -24.50 -10.42
CA ALA A 849 25.08 -23.13 -10.15
C ALA A 849 25.10 -22.27 -11.42
N SER A 850 26.18 -22.39 -12.20
CA SER A 850 26.33 -21.69 -13.49
C SER A 850 25.24 -22.10 -14.48
N ARG A 851 24.87 -23.39 -14.51
CA ARG A 851 23.79 -23.90 -15.35
C ARG A 851 22.42 -23.37 -14.91
N VAL A 852 22.10 -23.43 -13.61
CA VAL A 852 20.86 -22.88 -13.06
C VAL A 852 20.71 -21.41 -13.42
N LYS A 853 21.78 -20.62 -13.28
CA LYS A 853 21.79 -19.19 -13.63
C LYS A 853 21.48 -18.96 -15.11
N ALA A 854 22.10 -19.73 -16.00
CA ALA A 854 21.82 -19.65 -17.43
C ALA A 854 20.35 -20.03 -17.74
N SER A 855 19.84 -21.12 -17.16
CA SER A 855 18.46 -21.56 -17.35
C SER A 855 17.43 -20.57 -16.80
N ILE A 856 17.71 -19.88 -15.69
CA ILE A 856 16.83 -18.80 -15.19
C ILE A 856 16.70 -17.69 -16.23
N LEU A 857 17.82 -17.21 -16.77
CA LEU A 857 17.83 -16.12 -17.76
C LEU A 857 17.16 -16.52 -19.07
N GLU A 858 17.33 -17.78 -19.49
CA GLU A 858 16.75 -18.31 -20.72
C GLU A 858 15.25 -18.56 -20.62
N LEU A 859 14.81 -19.24 -19.55
CA LEU A 859 13.46 -19.80 -19.45
C LEU A 859 12.47 -18.90 -18.70
N PHE A 860 12.93 -18.10 -17.73
CA PHE A 860 12.03 -17.27 -16.90
C PHE A 860 11.85 -15.85 -17.42
N CYS A 861 12.76 -15.31 -18.24
CA CYS A 861 12.64 -13.92 -18.71
C CYS A 861 11.47 -13.72 -19.68
N LEU A 862 10.42 -13.04 -19.22
CA LEU A 862 9.27 -12.66 -20.04
C LEU A 862 9.60 -11.40 -20.85
N LYS A 863 10.10 -11.59 -22.08
CA LYS A 863 10.65 -10.49 -22.92
C LYS A 863 9.67 -9.34 -23.17
N LYS A 864 8.38 -9.61 -23.31
CA LYS A 864 7.36 -8.59 -23.58
C LYS A 864 6.99 -7.81 -22.31
N GLU A 865 6.93 -8.50 -21.18
CA GLU A 865 6.48 -7.94 -19.91
C GLU A 865 7.62 -7.32 -19.08
N ALA A 866 8.88 -7.67 -19.39
CA ALA A 866 10.10 -7.17 -18.75
C ALA A 866 10.18 -7.48 -17.24
N TYR A 867 9.84 -8.72 -16.86
CA TYR A 867 10.09 -9.32 -15.53
C TYR A 867 10.20 -10.85 -15.65
N LEU A 868 10.42 -11.55 -14.53
CA LEU A 868 10.55 -13.02 -14.52
C LEU A 868 9.21 -13.71 -14.33
N SER A 869 9.01 -14.84 -15.00
CA SER A 869 7.89 -15.74 -14.74
C SER A 869 7.88 -16.16 -13.26
N ASP A 870 6.71 -16.22 -12.64
CA ASP A 870 6.61 -16.61 -11.23
C ASP A 870 6.87 -18.11 -11.01
N CYS A 871 6.43 -18.93 -11.96
CA CYS A 871 6.60 -20.37 -11.96
C CYS A 871 6.54 -20.91 -13.40
N LEU A 872 7.41 -21.87 -13.73
CA LEU A 872 7.22 -22.68 -14.92
C LEU A 872 6.35 -23.89 -14.54
N HIS A 873 5.06 -23.83 -14.89
CA HIS A 873 4.09 -24.85 -14.48
C HIS A 873 4.34 -26.16 -15.22
N SER A 874 4.57 -27.22 -14.46
CA SER A 874 4.85 -28.55 -14.99
C SER A 874 4.28 -29.64 -14.09
N ARG A 875 3.87 -30.76 -14.71
CA ARG A 875 3.52 -31.98 -13.96
C ARG A 875 4.80 -32.66 -13.48
N ALA A 876 4.67 -33.57 -12.51
CA ALA A 876 5.81 -34.35 -12.05
C ALA A 876 6.52 -35.06 -13.21
N GLY A 877 7.84 -34.86 -13.33
CA GLY A 877 8.67 -35.41 -14.40
C GLY A 877 8.63 -34.65 -15.74
N GLY A 878 7.88 -33.55 -15.86
CA GLY A 878 7.88 -32.73 -17.07
C GLY A 878 9.05 -31.73 -17.10
N ALA A 879 9.77 -31.67 -18.22
CA ALA A 879 10.93 -30.79 -18.41
C ALA A 879 10.57 -29.29 -18.41
N PRO A 880 11.41 -28.40 -17.85
CA PRO A 880 11.15 -26.96 -17.79
C PRO A 880 10.97 -26.29 -19.15
N GLU A 881 11.65 -26.77 -20.19
CA GLU A 881 11.59 -26.22 -21.56
C GLU A 881 10.21 -26.42 -22.21
N LYS A 882 9.44 -27.39 -21.70
CA LYS A 882 8.06 -27.69 -22.13
C LYS A 882 7.00 -27.16 -21.15
N ALA A 883 7.43 -26.55 -20.06
CA ALA A 883 6.55 -26.02 -19.04
C ALA A 883 5.89 -24.72 -19.51
N GLU A 884 4.72 -24.42 -18.96
CA GLU A 884 3.98 -23.20 -19.28
C GLU A 884 4.41 -22.07 -18.34
N PRO A 885 4.94 -20.94 -18.85
CA PRO A 885 5.37 -19.84 -18.00
C PRO A 885 4.16 -19.09 -17.40
N ASP A 886 4.21 -18.84 -16.09
CA ASP A 886 3.26 -18.01 -15.36
C ASP A 886 3.60 -16.52 -15.51
N ASP A 887 2.66 -15.72 -16.03
CA ASP A 887 2.80 -14.27 -16.19
C ASP A 887 2.16 -13.46 -15.06
N ALA A 888 1.72 -14.10 -13.99
CA ALA A 888 1.32 -13.42 -12.77
C ALA A 888 2.51 -12.66 -12.17
N LEU A 889 2.42 -11.33 -12.08
CA LEU A 889 3.46 -10.56 -11.38
C LEU A 889 3.35 -10.76 -9.87
N ARG A 890 4.35 -11.45 -9.34
CA ARG A 890 4.53 -11.72 -7.91
C ARG A 890 5.87 -11.19 -7.41
N PRO A 891 6.02 -10.99 -6.09
CA PRO A 891 7.27 -10.52 -5.50
C PRO A 891 8.36 -11.60 -5.42
N ASN A 892 8.06 -12.87 -5.71
CA ASN A 892 8.99 -14.00 -5.61
C ASN A 892 10.28 -13.82 -6.43
N GLN A 893 10.19 -13.15 -7.58
CA GLN A 893 11.34 -12.82 -8.42
C GLN A 893 12.39 -11.93 -7.73
N LEU A 894 12.02 -11.22 -6.65
CA LEU A 894 12.97 -10.43 -5.86
C LEU A 894 14.09 -11.31 -5.29
N PHE A 895 13.78 -12.56 -4.92
CA PHE A 895 14.77 -13.52 -4.44
C PHE A 895 15.82 -13.86 -5.50
N ALA A 896 15.46 -13.87 -6.79
CA ALA A 896 16.44 -14.06 -7.85
C ALA A 896 17.50 -12.95 -7.86
N VAL A 897 17.14 -11.73 -7.45
CA VAL A 897 18.07 -10.61 -7.32
C VAL A 897 18.84 -10.68 -5.99
N THR A 898 18.14 -10.79 -4.86
CA THR A 898 18.77 -10.73 -3.52
C THR A 898 19.65 -11.93 -3.20
N LEU A 899 19.39 -13.09 -3.80
CA LEU A 899 20.20 -14.30 -3.65
C LEU A 899 21.24 -14.48 -4.75
N GLY A 900 21.37 -13.53 -5.69
CA GLY A 900 22.44 -13.48 -6.69
C GLY A 900 22.25 -14.36 -7.93
N ALA A 901 21.12 -15.06 -8.05
CA ALA A 901 20.79 -15.86 -9.24
C ALA A 901 20.68 -15.01 -10.51
N VAL A 902 20.27 -13.75 -10.38
CA VAL A 902 20.26 -12.74 -11.44
C VAL A 902 21.13 -11.55 -11.01
N SER A 903 22.27 -11.38 -11.68
CA SER A 903 23.23 -10.30 -11.43
C SER A 903 23.28 -9.24 -12.54
N GLU A 904 22.62 -9.49 -13.67
CA GLU A 904 22.58 -8.55 -14.79
C GLU A 904 21.77 -7.31 -14.42
N LYS A 905 22.43 -6.16 -14.26
CA LYS A 905 21.79 -4.91 -13.80
C LYS A 905 20.56 -4.51 -14.60
N LYS A 906 20.53 -4.79 -15.91
CA LYS A 906 19.35 -4.52 -16.75
C LYS A 906 18.14 -5.34 -16.29
N VAL A 907 18.32 -6.63 -16.05
CA VAL A 907 17.27 -7.55 -15.57
C VAL A 907 16.89 -7.22 -14.13
N CYS A 908 17.87 -6.95 -13.24
CA CYS A 908 17.56 -6.55 -11.86
C CYS A 908 16.68 -5.29 -11.82
N ARG A 909 16.99 -4.27 -12.65
CA ARG A 909 16.21 -3.03 -12.74
C ARG A 909 14.81 -3.27 -13.30
N GLN A 910 14.67 -4.20 -14.24
CA GLN A 910 13.38 -4.63 -14.78
C GLN A 910 12.50 -5.28 -13.69
N VAL A 911 13.07 -6.24 -12.96
CA VAL A 911 12.42 -6.92 -11.83
C VAL A 911 11.92 -5.92 -10.78
N VAL A 912 12.81 -5.07 -10.25
CA VAL A 912 12.40 -4.12 -9.20
C VAL A 912 11.46 -3.04 -9.72
N SER A 913 11.59 -2.60 -10.97
CA SER A 913 10.65 -1.66 -11.58
C SER A 913 9.26 -2.25 -11.72
N ALA A 914 9.13 -3.54 -12.05
CA ALA A 914 7.85 -4.23 -12.12
C ALA A 914 7.23 -4.39 -10.73
N CYS A 915 8.01 -4.79 -9.72
CA CYS A 915 7.52 -4.97 -8.35
C CYS A 915 7.05 -3.67 -7.65
N GLN A 916 7.32 -2.48 -8.20
CA GLN A 916 6.81 -1.21 -7.64
C GLN A 916 5.27 -1.16 -7.56
N GLU A 917 4.57 -1.82 -8.49
CA GLU A 917 3.09 -1.87 -8.49
C GLU A 917 2.52 -2.74 -7.36
N LEU A 918 3.35 -3.57 -6.73
CA LEU A 918 2.96 -4.44 -5.62
C LEU A 918 3.07 -3.73 -4.27
N LEU A 919 3.79 -2.60 -4.19
CA LEU A 919 4.11 -1.96 -2.92
C LEU A 919 2.90 -1.29 -2.28
N VAL A 920 2.70 -1.54 -0.99
CA VAL A 920 1.82 -0.80 -0.09
C VAL A 920 2.63 -0.37 1.14
N PRO A 921 2.15 0.56 1.98
CA PRO A 921 2.89 1.00 3.17
C PRO A 921 3.32 -0.18 4.05
N GLY A 922 4.64 -0.41 4.12
CA GLY A 922 5.35 -1.45 4.85
C GLY A 922 5.01 -2.91 4.52
N ALA A 923 4.39 -3.19 3.37
CA ALA A 923 4.15 -4.55 2.88
C ALA A 923 4.17 -4.62 1.35
N ILE A 924 4.15 -5.83 0.80
CA ILE A 924 4.12 -6.05 -0.65
C ILE A 924 3.02 -7.04 -1.04
N ARG A 925 2.14 -6.64 -1.96
CA ARG A 925 1.08 -7.49 -2.52
C ARG A 925 1.69 -8.76 -3.12
N THR A 926 1.05 -9.90 -2.86
CA THR A 926 1.46 -11.20 -3.39
C THR A 926 1.19 -11.36 -4.88
N LEU A 927 0.27 -10.56 -5.42
CA LEU A 927 -0.13 -10.56 -6.82
C LEU A 927 -0.53 -9.14 -7.23
N ALA A 928 -0.18 -8.74 -8.45
CA ALA A 928 -0.61 -7.48 -9.02
C ALA A 928 -2.09 -7.50 -9.45
N ASP A 929 -2.78 -6.37 -9.30
CA ASP A 929 -4.16 -6.20 -9.78
C ASP A 929 -4.20 -5.99 -11.30
N ARG A 930 -4.01 -7.08 -12.04
CA ARG A 930 -4.07 -7.09 -13.50
C ARG A 930 -4.54 -8.44 -14.06
N PRO A 931 -5.03 -8.46 -15.31
CA PRO A 931 -5.29 -9.70 -16.00
C PRO A 931 -4.02 -10.53 -16.20
N VAL A 932 -4.17 -11.86 -16.16
CA VAL A 932 -3.13 -12.84 -16.47
C VAL A 932 -3.48 -13.63 -17.73
N ARG A 933 -2.47 -13.97 -18.54
CA ARG A 933 -2.67 -14.82 -19.73
C ARG A 933 -2.88 -16.27 -19.30
N ARG A 934 -2.05 -16.75 -18.38
CA ARG A 934 -2.21 -18.08 -17.80
C ARG A 934 -3.34 -18.05 -16.76
N PRO A 935 -4.45 -18.80 -16.95
CA PRO A 935 -5.53 -18.81 -15.97
C PRO A 935 -5.06 -19.48 -14.66
N LEU A 936 -5.45 -18.90 -13.52
CA LEU A 936 -5.17 -19.40 -12.17
C LEU A 936 -6.48 -19.78 -11.45
N PRO A 937 -7.13 -20.91 -11.81
CA PRO A 937 -8.39 -21.31 -11.21
C PRO A 937 -8.18 -21.90 -9.81
N ILE A 938 -9.02 -21.49 -8.87
CA ILE A 938 -9.11 -22.05 -7.52
C ILE A 938 -10.35 -22.90 -7.44
N HIS A 939 -10.17 -24.20 -7.25
CA HIS A 939 -11.26 -25.17 -7.17
C HIS A 939 -11.62 -25.47 -5.72
N HIS A 940 -12.88 -25.26 -5.35
CA HIS A 940 -13.44 -25.67 -4.07
C HIS A 940 -14.72 -26.47 -4.33
N GLN A 941 -14.79 -27.71 -3.83
CA GLN A 941 -15.94 -28.61 -4.00
C GLN A 941 -16.42 -28.74 -5.47
N GLY A 942 -15.45 -28.85 -6.40
CA GLY A 942 -15.72 -29.00 -7.83
C GLY A 942 -16.14 -27.71 -8.56
N LYS A 943 -16.21 -26.56 -7.87
CA LYS A 943 -16.54 -25.25 -8.45
C LYS A 943 -15.33 -24.33 -8.43
N ILE A 944 -15.23 -23.45 -9.42
CA ILE A 944 -14.23 -22.37 -9.42
C ILE A 944 -14.78 -21.23 -8.55
N VAL A 945 -14.00 -20.77 -7.57
CA VAL A 945 -14.42 -19.74 -6.61
C VAL A 945 -13.82 -18.35 -6.88
N ASN A 946 -12.95 -18.21 -7.89
CA ASN A 946 -12.34 -16.95 -8.32
C ASN A 946 -12.53 -16.70 -9.83
N ASP A 947 -12.17 -15.51 -10.32
CA ASP A 947 -11.94 -15.28 -11.75
C ASP A 947 -10.51 -15.73 -12.10
N PRO A 948 -10.32 -16.79 -12.90
CA PRO A 948 -8.97 -17.31 -13.20
C PRO A 948 -8.09 -16.35 -14.00
N HIS A 949 -8.69 -15.45 -14.78
CA HIS A 949 -7.95 -14.46 -15.59
C HIS A 949 -7.80 -13.12 -14.86
N ARG A 950 -8.52 -12.91 -13.76
CA ARG A 950 -8.33 -11.79 -12.82
C ARG A 950 -8.23 -12.32 -11.38
N PRO A 951 -7.15 -13.05 -11.05
CA PRO A 951 -7.08 -13.76 -9.78
C PRO A 951 -6.82 -12.85 -8.56
N PHE A 952 -6.62 -11.54 -8.76
CA PHE A 952 -6.35 -10.59 -7.69
C PHE A 952 -7.52 -10.47 -6.69
N GLN A 953 -7.23 -10.65 -5.41
CA GLN A 953 -8.15 -10.50 -4.29
C GLN A 953 -7.51 -9.63 -3.21
N GLY A 954 -7.87 -8.35 -3.21
CA GLY A 954 -7.25 -7.34 -2.35
C GLY A 954 -7.75 -7.27 -0.90
N ARG A 955 -8.72 -8.12 -0.48
CA ARG A 955 -9.27 -8.13 0.88
C ARG A 955 -9.25 -9.53 1.47
N TYR A 956 -8.75 -9.66 2.69
CA TYR A 956 -8.68 -10.91 3.44
C TYR A 956 -9.74 -10.92 4.55
N GLU A 957 -10.99 -11.17 4.15
CA GLU A 957 -12.16 -11.18 5.04
C GLU A 957 -13.17 -12.27 4.63
N GLY A 958 -14.09 -12.61 5.54
CA GLY A 958 -15.15 -13.59 5.30
C GLY A 958 -14.76 -15.05 5.59
N ASP A 959 -15.51 -15.97 4.95
CA ASP A 959 -15.37 -17.42 5.11
C ASP A 959 -13.96 -17.93 4.75
N GLU A 960 -13.53 -18.97 5.45
CA GLU A 960 -12.16 -19.49 5.34
C GLU A 960 -11.85 -20.05 3.94
N ASP A 961 -12.69 -20.96 3.47
CA ASP A 961 -12.41 -21.77 2.28
C ASP A 961 -12.82 -21.06 0.98
N SER A 962 -13.85 -20.21 1.03
CA SER A 962 -14.37 -19.51 -0.16
C SER A 962 -13.81 -18.10 -0.37
N SER A 963 -13.28 -17.45 0.67
CA SER A 963 -12.77 -16.06 0.59
C SER A 963 -11.33 -15.92 1.08
N ARG A 964 -11.04 -16.26 2.35
CA ARG A 964 -9.73 -15.99 2.96
C ARG A 964 -8.60 -16.80 2.34
N LYS A 965 -8.72 -18.12 2.23
CA LYS A 965 -7.71 -18.99 1.60
C LYS A 965 -7.45 -18.60 0.14
N PRO A 966 -8.48 -18.34 -0.70
CA PRO A 966 -8.27 -17.78 -2.03
C PRO A 966 -7.49 -16.46 -2.07
N ALA A 967 -7.70 -15.55 -1.11
CA ALA A 967 -7.06 -14.24 -1.08
C ALA A 967 -5.61 -14.24 -0.54
N TYR A 968 -5.30 -15.15 0.39
CA TYR A 968 -4.11 -15.14 1.25
C TYR A 968 -2.77 -14.94 0.51
N HIS A 969 -2.63 -15.53 -0.68
CA HIS A 969 -1.48 -15.31 -1.58
C HIS A 969 -1.88 -14.82 -2.98
N ASN A 970 -3.08 -14.27 -3.17
CA ASN A 970 -3.52 -13.75 -4.46
C ASN A 970 -3.91 -12.27 -4.40
N GLY A 971 -3.31 -11.48 -3.52
CA GLY A 971 -3.53 -10.03 -3.49
C GLY A 971 -3.31 -9.41 -2.12
N THR A 972 -3.47 -10.19 -1.05
CA THR A 972 -3.01 -9.85 0.30
C THR A 972 -1.54 -9.43 0.29
N ALA A 973 -1.21 -8.39 1.05
CA ALA A 973 0.14 -7.85 1.14
C ALA A 973 0.88 -8.43 2.35
N TRP A 974 2.12 -8.86 2.13
CA TRP A 974 2.94 -9.55 3.11
C TRP A 974 4.09 -8.68 3.61
N THR A 975 4.35 -8.71 4.91
CA THR A 975 5.35 -7.85 5.56
C THR A 975 6.77 -8.38 5.38
N TRP A 976 7.00 -9.70 5.38
CA TRP A 976 8.35 -10.28 5.35
C TRP A 976 9.06 -10.21 3.99
N VAL A 977 8.32 -10.21 2.87
CA VAL A 977 8.90 -10.12 1.52
C VAL A 977 9.25 -8.68 1.14
N PHE A 978 8.55 -7.69 1.70
CA PHE A 978 8.76 -6.28 1.37
C PHE A 978 10.20 -5.78 1.60
N PRO A 979 10.91 -6.15 2.69
CA PRO A 979 12.32 -5.83 2.85
C PRO A 979 13.20 -6.29 1.68
N SER A 980 12.90 -7.43 1.06
CA SER A 980 13.63 -7.93 -0.11
C SER A 980 13.51 -7.00 -1.33
N PHE A 981 12.40 -6.25 -1.46
CA PHE A 981 12.29 -5.22 -2.49
C PHE A 981 13.32 -4.10 -2.28
N CYS A 982 13.46 -3.64 -1.03
CA CYS A 982 14.37 -2.56 -0.69
C CYS A 982 15.85 -2.99 -0.85
N GLU A 983 16.17 -4.23 -0.47
CA GLU A 983 17.48 -4.85 -0.73
C GLU A 983 17.75 -4.97 -2.23
N ALA A 984 16.81 -5.53 -3.01
CA ALA A 984 16.94 -5.68 -4.46
C ALA A 984 17.07 -4.33 -5.18
N TRP A 985 16.40 -3.28 -4.69
CA TRP A 985 16.48 -1.93 -5.22
C TRP A 985 17.91 -1.38 -5.13
N VAL A 986 18.53 -1.50 -3.96
CA VAL A 986 19.94 -1.10 -3.74
C VAL A 986 20.89 -1.96 -4.56
N LEU A 987 20.64 -3.27 -4.70
CA LEU A 987 21.43 -4.12 -5.59
C LEU A 987 21.31 -3.72 -7.07
N ALA A 988 20.13 -3.26 -7.52
CA ALA A 988 19.89 -2.87 -8.91
C ALA A 988 20.49 -1.50 -9.28
N TYR A 989 20.48 -0.55 -8.34
CA TYR A 989 20.83 0.86 -8.58
C TYR A 989 22.10 1.33 -7.87
N GLY A 990 22.62 0.59 -6.90
CA GLY A 990 23.84 0.90 -6.15
C GLY A 990 23.62 1.78 -4.93
N ALA A 991 24.71 2.30 -4.36
CA ALA A 991 24.71 2.99 -3.07
C ALA A 991 23.86 4.28 -3.03
N GLY A 992 23.69 4.97 -4.17
CA GLY A 992 22.86 6.18 -4.26
C GLY A 992 21.38 5.95 -3.92
N ALA A 993 20.89 4.72 -4.11
CA ALA A 993 19.50 4.34 -3.88
C ALA A 993 19.18 3.91 -2.44
N LYS A 994 20.19 3.95 -1.54
CA LYS A 994 20.03 3.51 -0.13
C LYS A 994 19.03 4.36 0.64
N GLU A 995 19.09 5.68 0.49
CA GLU A 995 18.18 6.59 1.20
C GLU A 995 16.72 6.35 0.79
N THR A 996 16.48 6.11 -0.50
CA THR A 996 15.15 5.78 -1.02
C THR A 996 14.65 4.45 -0.47
N ALA A 997 15.50 3.41 -0.49
CA ALA A 997 15.19 2.12 0.12
C ALA A 997 14.92 2.22 1.63
N ARG A 998 15.70 3.02 2.37
CA ARG A 998 15.50 3.27 3.80
C ARG A 998 14.16 3.97 4.07
N SER A 999 13.80 4.99 3.28
CA SER A 999 12.50 5.66 3.41
C SER A 999 11.33 4.69 3.17
N TRP A 1000 11.42 3.81 2.16
CA TRP A 1000 10.41 2.75 1.98
C TRP A 1000 10.37 1.77 3.14
N LEU A 1001 11.51 1.26 3.61
CA LEU A 1001 11.55 0.36 4.79
C LEU A 1001 10.90 1.00 6.01
N ALA A 1002 11.15 2.29 6.24
CA ALA A 1002 10.60 3.02 7.38
C ALA A 1002 9.07 3.12 7.36
N SER A 1003 8.41 2.86 6.22
CA SER A 1003 6.94 2.84 6.12
C SER A 1003 6.26 1.74 6.93
N CYS A 1004 7.02 0.80 7.55
CA CYS A 1004 6.47 -0.15 8.51
C CYS A 1004 6.23 0.44 9.91
N ALA A 1005 6.81 1.61 10.24
CA ALA A 1005 6.70 2.18 11.58
C ALA A 1005 5.26 2.38 12.09
N PRO A 1006 4.29 2.84 11.26
CA PRO A 1006 2.89 2.91 11.70
C PRO A 1006 2.30 1.57 12.15
N MET A 1007 2.76 0.44 11.59
CA MET A 1007 2.29 -0.88 12.02
C MET A 1007 2.78 -1.27 13.41
N LEU A 1008 3.93 -0.75 13.84
CA LEU A 1008 4.44 -0.95 15.19
C LEU A 1008 3.69 -0.08 16.22
N ASP A 1009 3.02 0.99 15.77
CA ASP A 1009 2.20 1.88 16.61
C ASP A 1009 0.71 1.44 16.65
N GLU A 1010 0.31 0.45 15.84
CA GLU A 1010 -1.07 -0.02 15.67
C GLU A 1010 -1.17 -1.55 15.88
N GLY A 1011 -2.37 -2.08 16.15
CA GLY A 1011 -2.54 -3.52 16.36
C GLY A 1011 -1.77 -4.04 17.59
N CYS A 1012 -0.84 -4.99 17.40
CA CYS A 1012 0.06 -5.42 18.47
C CYS A 1012 1.26 -4.47 18.56
N ILE A 1013 1.22 -3.54 19.52
CA ILE A 1013 2.21 -2.47 19.63
C ILE A 1013 3.63 -3.03 19.80
N GLY A 1014 4.59 -2.45 19.09
CA GLY A 1014 5.98 -2.92 19.03
C GLY A 1014 6.20 -4.13 18.11
N HIS A 1015 5.17 -4.67 17.46
CA HIS A 1015 5.28 -5.83 16.57
C HIS A 1015 4.76 -5.55 15.15
N VAL A 1016 5.26 -6.32 14.19
CA VAL A 1016 4.83 -6.26 12.79
C VAL A 1016 3.79 -7.37 12.56
N PRO A 1017 2.64 -7.09 11.92
CA PRO A 1017 1.65 -8.11 11.60
C PRO A 1017 2.16 -9.04 10.49
N GLU A 1018 1.51 -10.18 10.35
CA GLU A 1018 1.81 -11.13 9.28
C GLU A 1018 1.47 -10.55 7.90
N ILE A 1019 0.26 -10.04 7.75
CA ILE A 1019 -0.31 -9.59 6.47
C ILE A 1019 -1.18 -8.34 6.62
N LEU A 1020 -1.35 -7.63 5.51
CA LEU A 1020 -2.28 -6.53 5.34
C LEU A 1020 -3.24 -6.82 4.19
N ASP A 1021 -4.43 -6.20 4.23
CA ASP A 1021 -5.28 -6.12 3.03
C ASP A 1021 -4.50 -5.50 1.86
N GLY A 1022 -4.59 -6.13 0.69
CA GLY A 1022 -3.97 -5.64 -0.53
C GLY A 1022 -4.52 -4.28 -0.95
N ASN A 1023 -5.81 -4.03 -0.77
CA ASN A 1023 -6.49 -2.78 -1.09
C ASN A 1023 -6.47 -1.79 0.09
N ALA A 1024 -6.48 -0.51 -0.23
CA ALA A 1024 -6.62 0.56 0.75
C ALA A 1024 -7.91 0.35 1.58
N PRO A 1025 -7.90 0.58 2.90
CA PRO A 1025 -6.87 1.25 3.68
C PRO A 1025 -5.72 0.35 4.19
N HIS A 1026 -5.55 -0.87 3.67
CA HIS A 1026 -4.49 -1.81 4.07
C HIS A 1026 -4.57 -2.23 5.54
N ALA A 1027 -5.77 -2.63 6.00
CA ALA A 1027 -5.97 -3.05 7.38
C ALA A 1027 -5.07 -4.25 7.74
N GLN A 1028 -4.58 -4.28 8.99
CA GLN A 1028 -3.82 -5.41 9.51
C GLN A 1028 -4.69 -6.66 9.61
N ARG A 1029 -4.15 -7.81 9.17
CA ARG A 1029 -4.81 -9.10 9.10
C ARG A 1029 -3.84 -10.21 9.57
N GLY A 1030 -4.34 -11.44 9.60
CA GLY A 1030 -3.53 -12.58 10.00
C GLY A 1030 -3.05 -12.47 11.45
N CYS A 1031 -1.89 -13.05 11.72
CA CYS A 1031 -1.26 -13.08 13.03
C CYS A 1031 -0.77 -11.69 13.43
N ASP A 1032 -1.07 -11.26 14.67
CA ASP A 1032 -0.87 -9.88 15.10
C ASP A 1032 0.63 -9.52 15.24
N ALA A 1033 1.42 -10.46 15.75
CA ALA A 1033 2.85 -10.30 15.97
C ALA A 1033 3.61 -11.44 15.31
N GLN A 1034 4.29 -11.15 14.19
CA GLN A 1034 4.91 -12.17 13.35
C GLN A 1034 6.44 -12.05 13.29
N ALA A 1035 7.13 -13.18 13.43
CA ALA A 1035 8.58 -13.25 13.61
C ALA A 1035 9.37 -12.94 12.34
N TRP A 1036 9.05 -13.57 11.20
CA TRP A 1036 9.80 -13.38 9.95
C TRP A 1036 9.71 -11.95 9.39
N GLY A 1037 8.58 -11.25 9.60
CA GLY A 1037 8.40 -9.86 9.21
C GLY A 1037 9.36 -8.97 10.00
N ALA A 1038 9.31 -9.06 11.33
CA ALA A 1038 10.20 -8.32 12.21
C ALA A 1038 11.69 -8.61 11.92
N SER A 1039 12.02 -9.88 11.67
CA SER A 1039 13.38 -10.33 11.36
C SER A 1039 13.90 -9.76 10.04
N GLU A 1040 13.15 -9.86 8.94
CA GLU A 1040 13.60 -9.40 7.64
C GLU A 1040 13.68 -7.86 7.56
N PHE A 1041 12.78 -7.14 8.23
CA PHE A 1041 12.91 -5.68 8.38
C PHE A 1041 14.20 -5.33 9.11
N LEU A 1042 14.48 -5.95 10.25
CA LEU A 1042 15.71 -5.69 11.02
C LEU A 1042 16.97 -6.04 10.22
N ARG A 1043 16.97 -7.19 9.53
CA ARG A 1043 18.08 -7.66 8.70
C ARG A 1043 18.43 -6.64 7.62
N VAL A 1044 17.44 -6.18 6.86
CA VAL A 1044 17.68 -5.24 5.76
C VAL A 1044 17.99 -3.84 6.28
N LEU A 1045 17.35 -3.37 7.36
CA LEU A 1045 17.72 -2.10 8.00
C LEU A 1045 19.20 -2.09 8.40
N LYS A 1046 19.67 -3.14 9.11
CA LYS A 1046 21.08 -3.27 9.49
C LYS A 1046 22.01 -3.40 8.30
N LEU A 1047 21.59 -4.08 7.23
CA LEU A 1047 22.34 -4.18 5.97
C LEU A 1047 22.53 -2.80 5.31
N LEU A 1048 21.51 -1.95 5.34
CA LEU A 1048 21.57 -0.62 4.75
C LEU A 1048 22.25 0.43 5.66
N GLU A 1049 22.25 0.23 6.99
CA GLU A 1049 22.98 1.04 7.97
C GLU A 1049 24.49 0.76 7.98
N LYS A 1050 24.88 -0.52 7.99
CA LYS A 1050 26.29 -0.93 7.87
C LYS A 1050 26.71 -0.61 6.43
N GLY A 1051 27.43 0.49 6.22
CA GLY A 1051 27.86 0.91 4.89
C GLY A 1051 28.43 -0.28 4.12
N CYS A 1052 27.70 -0.75 3.09
CA CYS A 1052 28.07 -1.88 2.23
C CYS A 1052 29.59 -1.94 2.07
N ARG A 1053 30.26 -2.80 2.85
CA ARG A 1053 31.63 -3.15 2.55
C ARG A 1053 31.51 -3.98 1.31
N GLU A 1054 31.87 -3.40 0.17
CA GLU A 1054 32.26 -4.13 -1.03
C GLU A 1054 33.42 -5.06 -0.65
N LYS A 1055 33.09 -6.23 -0.10
CA LYS A 1055 33.95 -7.39 -0.11
C LYS A 1055 33.10 -8.50 -0.74
N GLY A 1056 33.61 -9.00 -1.86
CA GLY A 1056 32.87 -9.76 -2.88
C GLY A 1056 31.86 -10.73 -2.31
N MET A 1057 30.61 -10.56 -2.75
CA MET A 1057 29.58 -11.59 -2.68
C MET A 1057 29.73 -12.52 -3.88
#